data_AF-A0A8B2NS48-F1
#
_entry.id   AF-A0A8B2NS48-F1
#
_cell.length_a   1.000
_cell.length_b   1.000
_cell.length_c   1.000
_cell.angle_alpha   90.00
_cell.angle_beta   90.00
_cell.angle_gamma   90.00
#
_symmetry.space_group_name_H-M   'P 1'
#
loop_
_entity.id
_entity.type
_entity.pdbx_description
1 polymer ?
#
loop_
_entity_poly.entity_id
_entity_poly.type
_entity_poly.pdbx_seq_one_letter_code
_entity_poly.pdbx_strand_id
1 'polypeptide(L)'
;MCRALRVFAVLIGLIAIAPAAWSDARTDAITAAVEAGDKRYAILVGVGDYRQAPPVAFVKENLDQMEAMMTDVFFVKQSNIRRIEDPDRLDLAEIFGFEKGEPGSLAGLDIKEDNAELFVYFVGHGSRDLRASGTSDAASAEGFLLATNSRPSTLRHTAYSYDLLVENLDKVQKQRFPKGRVVVFMESCFSGETADGEPLNPSMAAALLAPSEGWDETADRFDVIAVSAAAADTPAYWDHQRHEGVFTGALVTGLRGEADTRAGNNDGVVSFEELRDWLSTSVPSRTAQLGKGRQTPQVSEHAEGALVRLARLEPSGGGTGDVENLSLEFELRELNLRADQVDARDWPALRTLDQDISDFVNRCDGDGCRVFLPTIIPLREVTEMHLSRCKAASEIAAKWMSAGSFRSVERLDALCVAPDVVAACVAGQDPASRACTCVADPFAPSCTAEAVAASTCPADAEAAAALAAETRSLAPLDDFAAASPDCAAETAATVASAREAVCAAGENDGGPVPAGLEACPFAVALRDRQSAQDACIAAYQEAKTGPAGTLARFLTEHEACPQYVNAVAERDGRINRAIQAAEIARSRAEREAAAATLGELSTTFSATLSDAAVKRLTDLGETLAVPTCSAAYKDAERGGADALARFATERSDCRTEVAAARDRLAGQRCRDEYEKVDARDPVELYRFAQGHPSCPTETADAERLIENIGRECIYDAQNGLSAQLDVINTALEKLGGCRRITLLSPALDGPYAGAEKTLRNLQRALALAAAQQAADPQPKPGPGYTPPPSYQPPANTPAPSSARSVAIYSGVDFYGSDLTSTGLGASSTMECAQICASNSRCSHFTYNAKANVCFPKYGYGRVEQFRGAHSGIILYPGQSAPVLRDDKGRVATATRTSQVY
;
A
#
# COMPACT_ATOMS: atom_id res chain seq x y z
N MET A 1 -30.85 30.90 42.31
CA MET A 1 -32.30 30.70 42.09
C MET A 1 -32.91 31.88 41.33
N CYS A 2 -33.45 31.59 40.14
CA CYS A 2 -34.62 32.18 39.46
C CYS A 2 -34.86 33.70 39.43
N ARG A 3 -34.55 34.33 38.27
CA ARG A 3 -35.44 35.31 37.58
C ARG A 3 -35.03 35.67 36.13
N ALA A 4 -34.35 34.78 35.41
CA ALA A 4 -33.83 35.05 34.06
C ALA A 4 -34.82 34.82 32.90
N LEU A 5 -36.15 34.90 33.09
CA LEU A 5 -37.10 34.38 32.07
C LEU A 5 -38.34 35.24 31.75
N ARG A 6 -38.34 36.55 32.01
CA ARG A 6 -39.51 37.41 31.65
C ARG A 6 -39.25 38.80 31.05
N VAL A 7 -38.01 39.17 30.70
CA VAL A 7 -37.74 40.50 30.09
C VAL A 7 -37.50 40.44 28.58
N PHE A 8 -37.47 39.25 27.98
CA PHE A 8 -37.12 39.03 26.57
C PHE A 8 -38.19 39.42 25.53
N ALA A 9 -39.33 40.01 25.92
CA ALA A 9 -40.49 40.18 25.02
C ALA A 9 -40.94 41.63 24.76
N VAL A 10 -40.24 42.67 25.23
CA VAL A 10 -40.75 44.07 25.14
C VAL A 10 -39.82 45.04 24.37
N LEU A 11 -38.62 44.63 23.97
CA LEU A 11 -37.62 45.53 23.35
C LEU A 11 -37.40 45.32 21.84
N ILE A 12 -38.37 44.76 21.11
CA ILE A 12 -38.34 44.67 19.63
C ILE A 12 -39.10 45.87 18.99
N GLY A 13 -39.68 46.78 19.78
CA GLY A 13 -40.64 47.75 19.27
C GLY A 13 -40.09 49.06 18.67
N LEU A 14 -38.89 49.51 18.99
CA LEU A 14 -38.46 50.87 18.63
C LEU A 14 -36.93 50.95 18.46
N ILE A 15 -36.46 50.88 17.22
CA ILE A 15 -35.51 51.79 16.57
C ILE A 15 -35.20 51.20 15.18
N ALA A 16 -35.77 51.84 14.17
CA ALA A 16 -35.35 51.77 12.78
C ALA A 16 -34.97 53.20 12.36
N ILE A 17 -34.12 53.29 11.31
CA ILE A 17 -33.63 54.48 10.56
C ILE A 17 -32.24 54.96 11.06
N ALA A 18 -31.06 54.73 10.42
CA ALA A 18 -30.61 54.28 9.08
C ALA A 18 -29.11 53.82 9.11
N PRO A 19 -28.50 53.25 8.04
CA PRO A 19 -29.07 52.41 7.00
C PRO A 19 -28.92 50.93 7.40
N ALA A 20 -30.05 50.23 7.57
CA ALA A 20 -30.07 48.79 7.88
C ALA A 20 -29.35 47.93 6.81
N ALA A 21 -29.19 48.43 5.58
CA ALA A 21 -28.64 47.64 4.48
C ALA A 21 -27.16 47.22 4.65
N TRP A 22 -26.36 47.89 5.50
CA TRP A 22 -24.92 47.59 5.67
C TRP A 22 -24.63 46.64 6.84
N SER A 23 -25.44 46.69 7.91
CA SER A 23 -25.38 45.69 8.99
C SER A 23 -25.97 44.36 8.53
N ASP A 24 -27.06 44.42 7.77
CA ASP A 24 -27.80 43.23 7.36
C ASP A 24 -26.95 42.38 6.40
N ALA A 25 -26.33 42.96 5.37
CA ALA A 25 -25.51 42.19 4.41
C ALA A 25 -24.28 41.50 5.03
N ARG A 26 -23.65 42.12 6.04
CA ARG A 26 -22.50 41.56 6.76
C ARG A 26 -22.91 40.46 7.73
N THR A 27 -23.95 40.70 8.51
CA THR A 27 -24.54 39.69 9.40
C THR A 27 -25.07 38.52 8.58
N ASP A 28 -25.75 38.78 7.46
CA ASP A 28 -26.24 37.76 6.52
C ASP A 28 -25.08 36.96 5.90
N ALA A 29 -23.95 37.59 5.56
CA ALA A 29 -22.78 36.89 5.03
C ALA A 29 -22.13 35.96 6.06
N ILE A 30 -21.99 36.39 7.32
CA ILE A 30 -21.45 35.58 8.41
C ILE A 30 -22.43 34.48 8.80
N THR A 31 -23.72 34.79 8.90
CA THR A 31 -24.78 33.80 9.15
C THR A 31 -24.82 32.77 8.03
N ALA A 32 -24.74 33.18 6.76
CA ALA A 32 -24.65 32.26 5.63
C ALA A 32 -23.38 31.40 5.65
N ALA A 33 -22.24 31.95 6.10
CA ALA A 33 -21.00 31.18 6.25
C ALA A 33 -21.10 30.13 7.37
N VAL A 34 -21.72 30.48 8.51
CA VAL A 34 -21.99 29.55 9.62
C VAL A 34 -23.01 28.49 9.22
N GLU A 35 -24.10 28.87 8.55
CA GLU A 35 -25.10 27.94 8.02
C GLU A 35 -24.52 27.00 6.96
N ALA A 36 -23.58 27.48 6.14
CA ALA A 36 -22.83 26.61 5.23
C ALA A 36 -21.92 25.65 6.01
N GLY A 37 -21.24 26.14 7.04
CA GLY A 37 -20.42 25.37 7.97
C GLY A 37 -21.15 24.19 8.64
N ASP A 38 -22.42 24.40 8.97
CA ASP A 38 -23.29 23.38 9.57
C ASP A 38 -23.52 22.14 8.69
N LYS A 39 -23.32 22.28 7.37
CA LYS A 39 -23.48 21.20 6.37
C LYS A 39 -22.15 20.58 5.95
N ARG A 40 -21.05 20.98 6.58
CA ARG A 40 -19.71 20.52 6.25
C ARG A 40 -19.20 19.54 7.29
N TYR A 41 -18.43 18.56 6.82
CA TYR A 41 -17.84 17.49 7.61
C TYR A 41 -16.39 17.31 7.19
N ALA A 42 -15.51 16.96 8.13
CA ALA A 42 -14.11 16.73 7.82
C ALA A 42 -13.60 15.44 8.46
N ILE A 43 -12.79 14.69 7.71
CA ILE A 43 -12.04 13.52 8.20
C ILE A 43 -10.57 13.79 7.96
N LEU A 44 -9.80 13.95 9.04
CA LEU A 44 -8.39 14.30 8.99
C LEU A 44 -7.59 13.08 9.44
N VAL A 45 -6.77 12.55 8.55
CA VAL A 45 -5.98 11.32 8.75
C VAL A 45 -4.51 11.65 8.64
N GLY A 46 -3.75 11.38 9.70
CA GLY A 46 -2.30 11.51 9.68
C GLY A 46 -1.63 10.19 10.04
N VAL A 47 -0.62 9.79 9.25
CA VAL A 47 0.19 8.60 9.53
C VAL A 47 1.65 9.02 9.54
N GLY A 48 2.24 9.07 10.74
CA GLY A 48 3.62 9.48 11.01
C GLY A 48 4.51 8.34 11.46
N ASP A 49 4.00 7.38 12.25
CA ASP A 49 4.77 6.29 12.84
C ASP A 49 4.60 4.96 12.09
N TYR A 50 5.58 4.62 11.27
CA TYR A 50 5.55 3.40 10.44
C TYR A 50 6.46 2.31 11.01
N ARG A 51 5.94 1.08 11.06
CA ARG A 51 6.72 -0.09 11.52
C ARG A 51 7.81 -0.52 10.52
N GLN A 52 7.61 -0.27 9.22
CA GLN A 52 8.47 -0.77 8.14
C GLN A 52 8.77 0.27 7.04
N ALA A 53 8.50 1.54 7.32
CA ALA A 53 8.88 2.67 6.46
C ALA A 53 9.48 3.78 7.35
N PRO A 54 10.23 4.74 6.79
CA PRO A 54 10.71 5.89 7.56
C PRO A 54 9.54 6.70 8.12
N PRO A 55 9.68 7.31 9.32
CA PRO A 55 8.64 8.17 9.87
C PRO A 55 8.45 9.41 9.01
N VAL A 56 7.23 9.96 9.03
CA VAL A 56 6.90 11.22 8.35
C VAL A 56 6.96 12.36 9.35
N ALA A 57 7.72 13.42 9.03
CA ALA A 57 7.84 14.59 9.89
C ALA A 57 6.59 15.47 9.82
N PHE A 58 6.33 16.19 10.90
CA PHE A 58 5.31 17.24 11.00
C PHE A 58 3.85 16.80 10.78
N VAL A 59 3.54 15.50 10.85
CA VAL A 59 2.19 14.99 10.63
C VAL A 59 1.17 15.68 11.54
N LYS A 60 1.51 15.84 12.83
CA LYS A 60 0.65 16.50 13.81
C LYS A 60 0.43 17.97 13.48
N GLU A 61 1.49 18.70 13.16
CA GLU A 61 1.45 20.12 12.80
C GLU A 61 0.61 20.36 11.54
N ASN A 62 0.72 19.49 10.54
CA ASN A 62 -0.10 19.53 9.34
C ASN A 62 -1.58 19.28 9.66
N LEU A 63 -1.88 18.28 10.51
CA LEU A 63 -3.25 18.04 10.97
C LEU A 63 -3.81 19.23 11.76
N ASP A 64 -3.03 19.84 12.65
CA ASP A 64 -3.45 20.99 13.46
C ASP A 64 -3.78 22.20 12.57
N GLN A 65 -2.97 22.44 11.53
CA GLN A 65 -3.24 23.51 10.56
C GLN A 65 -4.50 23.25 9.73
N MET A 66 -4.70 22.02 9.28
CA MET A 66 -5.88 21.65 8.50
C MET A 66 -7.14 21.68 9.36
N GLU A 67 -7.07 21.25 10.61
CA GLU A 67 -8.18 21.36 11.57
C GLU A 67 -8.57 22.82 11.80
N ALA A 68 -7.59 23.70 12.06
CA ALA A 68 -7.82 25.14 12.17
C ALA A 68 -8.37 25.75 10.86
N MET A 69 -7.91 25.30 9.69
CA MET A 69 -8.46 25.77 8.41
C MET A 69 -9.92 25.35 8.24
N MET A 70 -10.27 24.11 8.62
CA MET A 70 -11.65 23.62 8.57
C MET A 70 -12.57 24.43 9.48
N THR A 71 -12.11 24.81 10.68
CA THR A 71 -12.90 25.64 11.60
C THR A 71 -12.96 27.11 11.19
N ASP A 72 -11.83 27.69 10.80
CA ASP A 72 -11.69 29.15 10.67
C ASP A 72 -12.12 29.67 9.31
N VAL A 73 -11.91 28.87 8.25
CA VAL A 73 -12.18 29.26 6.86
C VAL A 73 -13.45 28.57 6.36
N PHE A 74 -13.59 27.28 6.64
CA PHE A 74 -14.75 26.51 6.18
C PHE A 74 -15.90 26.49 7.19
N PHE A 75 -15.72 27.05 8.40
CA PHE A 75 -16.75 27.08 9.46
C PHE A 75 -17.28 25.69 9.84
N VAL A 76 -16.50 24.63 9.62
CA VAL A 76 -16.88 23.27 10.00
C VAL A 76 -16.99 23.22 11.53
N LYS A 77 -18.13 22.75 12.04
CA LYS A 77 -18.31 22.52 13.47
C LYS A 77 -17.27 21.52 13.98
N GLN A 78 -16.65 21.80 15.12
CA GLN A 78 -15.68 20.89 15.74
C GLN A 78 -16.23 19.46 15.91
N SER A 79 -17.53 19.33 16.24
CA SER A 79 -18.19 18.02 16.36
C SER A 79 -18.39 17.27 15.04
N ASN A 80 -18.21 17.94 13.89
CA ASN A 80 -18.24 17.36 12.55
C ASN A 80 -16.84 17.04 12.01
N ILE A 81 -15.78 17.25 12.80
CA ILE A 81 -14.39 16.93 12.46
C ILE A 81 -14.00 15.62 13.15
N ARG A 82 -13.61 14.62 12.37
CA ARG A 82 -13.04 13.35 12.87
C ARG A 82 -11.55 13.32 12.57
N ARG A 83 -10.74 13.44 13.61
CA ARG A 83 -9.28 13.33 13.53
C ARG A 83 -8.82 11.91 13.87
N ILE A 84 -7.93 11.36 13.06
CA ILE A 84 -7.41 10.00 13.17
C ILE A 84 -5.88 10.08 13.00
N GLU A 85 -5.14 9.61 14.01
CA GLU A 85 -3.68 9.61 14.03
C GLU A 85 -3.17 8.18 14.06
N ASP A 86 -2.15 7.91 13.25
CA ASP A 86 -1.45 6.63 13.13
C ASP A 86 -2.36 5.38 13.01
N PRO A 87 -3.39 5.41 12.12
CA PRO A 87 -4.22 4.24 11.86
C PRO A 87 -3.42 3.12 11.21
N ASP A 88 -3.72 1.88 11.58
CA ASP A 88 -3.30 0.70 10.85
C ASP A 88 -4.25 0.39 9.67
N ARG A 89 -3.92 -0.59 8.82
CA ARG A 89 -4.75 -0.91 7.64
C ARG A 89 -6.19 -1.26 8.00
N LEU A 90 -6.42 -1.95 9.12
CA LEU A 90 -7.76 -2.32 9.57
C LEU A 90 -8.55 -1.10 10.03
N ASP A 91 -7.91 -0.15 10.73
CA ASP A 91 -8.55 1.10 11.11
C ASP A 91 -9.03 1.87 9.86
N LEU A 92 -8.17 2.01 8.85
CA LEU A 92 -8.54 2.65 7.59
C LEU A 92 -9.68 1.91 6.88
N ALA A 93 -9.67 0.58 6.89
CA ALA A 93 -10.73 -0.22 6.27
C ALA A 93 -12.05 -0.19 7.06
N GLU A 94 -12.02 -0.08 8.39
CA GLU A 94 -13.20 0.13 9.21
C GLU A 94 -13.82 1.51 8.94
N ILE A 95 -12.98 2.54 8.74
CA ILE A 95 -13.43 3.88 8.41
C ILE A 95 -14.02 3.88 7.00
N PHE A 96 -13.17 3.64 6.00
CA PHE A 96 -13.45 3.90 4.58
C PHE A 96 -14.01 2.70 3.82
N GLY A 97 -13.99 1.50 4.40
CA GLY A 97 -14.52 0.27 3.80
C GLY A 97 -13.48 -0.82 3.53
N PHE A 98 -13.92 -2.08 3.61
CA PHE A 98 -13.06 -3.24 3.31
C PHE A 98 -13.07 -3.60 1.82
N GLU A 99 -14.19 -3.37 1.16
CA GLU A 99 -14.45 -3.77 -0.22
C GLU A 99 -15.04 -2.61 -1.03
N LYS A 100 -14.89 -2.70 -2.35
CA LYS A 100 -15.39 -1.70 -3.30
C LYS A 100 -16.90 -1.60 -3.19
N GLY A 101 -17.38 -0.39 -2.97
CA GLY A 101 -18.79 -0.13 -2.72
C GLY A 101 -19.25 -0.53 -1.31
N GLU A 102 -18.38 -0.80 -0.35
CA GLU A 102 -18.79 -1.05 1.04
C GLU A 102 -18.18 -0.01 1.97
N PRO A 103 -18.82 1.16 2.18
CA PRO A 103 -18.16 2.33 2.76
C PRO A 103 -17.90 2.28 4.28
N GLY A 104 -17.84 1.10 4.88
CA GLY A 104 -17.49 0.92 6.30
C GLY A 104 -18.32 1.80 7.24
N SER A 105 -17.66 2.39 8.24
CA SER A 105 -18.29 3.30 9.20
C SER A 105 -18.64 4.67 8.61
N LEU A 106 -18.14 5.05 7.42
CA LEU A 106 -18.64 6.25 6.71
C LEU A 106 -20.14 6.13 6.40
N ALA A 107 -20.64 4.92 6.18
CA ALA A 107 -22.08 4.66 6.03
C ALA A 107 -22.89 5.06 7.26
N GLY A 108 -22.25 5.22 8.42
CA GLY A 108 -22.84 5.61 9.69
C GLY A 108 -22.81 7.11 9.98
N LEU A 109 -22.19 7.94 9.13
CA LEU A 109 -22.13 9.39 9.34
C LEU A 109 -23.55 9.98 9.38
N ASP A 110 -23.87 10.72 10.45
CA ASP A 110 -25.14 11.44 10.65
C ASP A 110 -25.13 12.75 9.83
N ILE A 111 -25.15 12.60 8.51
CA ILE A 111 -25.24 13.71 7.56
C ILE A 111 -26.70 14.08 7.40
N LYS A 112 -27.04 15.30 7.81
CA LYS A 112 -28.43 15.76 7.94
C LYS A 112 -29.01 16.36 6.65
N GLU A 113 -28.14 16.82 5.77
CA GLU A 113 -28.49 17.65 4.61
C GLU A 113 -28.05 16.95 3.30
N ASP A 114 -28.91 17.01 2.28
CA ASP A 114 -28.66 16.34 0.99
C ASP A 114 -27.62 17.04 0.11
N ASN A 115 -27.24 18.27 0.48
CA ASN A 115 -26.23 19.11 -0.17
C ASN A 115 -24.97 19.33 0.68
N ALA A 116 -24.67 18.40 1.58
CA ALA A 116 -23.50 18.46 2.46
C ALA A 116 -22.16 18.41 1.70
N GLU A 117 -21.10 18.89 2.34
CA GLU A 117 -19.73 18.77 1.82
C GLU A 117 -18.89 17.93 2.77
N LEU A 118 -18.19 16.93 2.23
CA LEU A 118 -17.27 16.09 2.99
C LEU A 118 -15.84 16.37 2.55
N PHE A 119 -15.01 16.83 3.48
CA PHE A 119 -13.59 17.03 3.29
C PHE A 119 -12.81 15.86 3.88
N VAL A 120 -11.89 15.28 3.12
CA VAL A 120 -10.96 14.27 3.62
C VAL A 120 -9.55 14.83 3.45
N TYR A 121 -8.77 14.87 4.52
CA TYR A 121 -7.35 15.22 4.47
C TYR A 121 -6.53 14.00 4.86
N PHE A 122 -5.55 13.66 4.04
CA PHE A 122 -4.58 12.61 4.35
C PHE A 122 -3.16 13.18 4.29
N VAL A 123 -2.39 12.95 5.35
CA VAL A 123 -0.96 13.26 5.41
C VAL A 123 -0.16 12.02 5.82
N GLY A 124 0.82 11.64 4.99
CA GLY A 124 1.61 10.42 5.21
C GLY A 124 2.26 9.89 3.93
N HIS A 125 2.77 8.66 4.00
CA HIS A 125 3.36 7.97 2.85
C HIS A 125 2.29 7.42 1.91
N GLY A 126 2.57 7.55 0.63
CA GLY A 126 1.81 6.97 -0.47
C GLY A 126 2.76 6.17 -1.35
N SER A 127 2.21 5.28 -2.16
CA SER A 127 3.01 4.54 -3.14
C SER A 127 2.15 3.89 -4.20
N ARG A 128 2.77 3.28 -5.22
CA ARG A 128 2.12 2.53 -6.29
C ARG A 128 2.64 1.11 -6.36
N ASP A 129 1.75 0.17 -6.68
CA ASP A 129 2.17 -1.20 -7.00
C ASP A 129 2.25 -1.42 -8.53
N LEU A 130 3.45 -1.22 -9.08
CA LEU A 130 3.75 -1.48 -10.49
C LEU A 130 3.83 -2.98 -10.86
N ARG A 131 3.84 -3.90 -9.88
CA ARG A 131 4.07 -5.34 -10.17
C ARG A 131 2.84 -6.06 -10.69
N ALA A 132 1.66 -5.48 -10.55
CA ALA A 132 0.39 -6.19 -10.66
C ALA A 132 -0.49 -5.78 -11.84
N SER A 133 -0.16 -4.70 -12.56
CA SER A 133 -0.90 -4.39 -13.77
C SER A 133 -0.66 -5.44 -14.87
N GLY A 134 0.48 -6.17 -14.84
CA GLY A 134 0.85 -7.05 -15.97
C GLY A 134 0.97 -6.28 -17.30
N THR A 135 0.86 -4.94 -17.25
CA THR A 135 0.93 -4.00 -18.36
C THR A 135 2.25 -3.25 -18.23
N SER A 136 2.82 -2.84 -19.37
CA SER A 136 3.92 -1.87 -19.40
C SER A 136 3.44 -0.43 -19.16
N ASP A 137 2.20 -0.26 -18.71
CA ASP A 137 1.54 1.04 -18.64
C ASP A 137 1.48 1.52 -17.19
N ALA A 138 2.46 2.33 -16.81
CA ALA A 138 2.60 2.84 -15.46
C ALA A 138 1.47 3.83 -15.08
N ALA A 139 0.69 4.32 -16.04
CA ALA A 139 -0.56 5.05 -15.77
C ALA A 139 -1.58 4.17 -15.02
N SER A 140 -1.65 2.87 -15.35
CA SER A 140 -2.60 1.91 -14.77
C SER A 140 -2.16 1.27 -13.43
N ALA A 141 -1.14 1.81 -12.77
CA ALA A 141 -0.62 1.29 -11.51
C ALA A 141 -1.43 1.79 -10.30
N GLU A 142 -2.05 0.85 -9.58
CA GLU A 142 -2.90 1.14 -8.41
C GLU A 142 -2.14 1.89 -7.31
N GLY A 143 -2.72 3.00 -6.86
CA GLY A 143 -2.20 3.83 -5.77
C GLY A 143 -2.63 3.31 -4.40
N PHE A 144 -1.74 3.45 -3.41
CA PHE A 144 -1.95 3.02 -2.04
C PHE A 144 -1.57 4.11 -1.04
N LEU A 145 -2.37 4.27 0.00
CA LEU A 145 -2.07 5.02 1.21
C LEU A 145 -1.45 4.06 2.23
N LEU A 146 -0.27 4.38 2.75
CA LEU A 146 0.38 3.53 3.74
C LEU A 146 -0.20 3.83 5.13
N ALA A 147 -0.53 2.75 5.84
CA ALA A 147 -0.89 2.73 7.23
C ALA A 147 0.33 2.38 8.10
N THR A 148 0.23 2.50 9.43
CA THR A 148 1.35 2.23 10.35
C THR A 148 1.95 0.83 10.21
N ASN A 149 1.14 -0.16 9.86
CA ASN A 149 1.53 -1.56 9.67
C ASN A 149 1.83 -1.93 8.20
N SER A 150 1.81 -0.96 7.28
CA SER A 150 2.08 -1.21 5.87
C SER A 150 3.51 -1.65 5.61
N ARG A 151 3.65 -2.55 4.63
CA ARG A 151 4.94 -3.08 4.18
C ARG A 151 5.16 -2.65 2.73
N PRO A 152 6.18 -1.82 2.43
CA PRO A 152 6.47 -1.38 1.07
C PRO A 152 6.65 -2.53 0.06
N SER A 153 7.11 -3.71 0.50
CA SER A 153 7.26 -4.88 -0.38
C SER A 153 5.93 -5.53 -0.77
N THR A 154 4.85 -5.35 0.00
CA THR A 154 3.54 -6.02 -0.15
C THR A 154 2.36 -5.05 0.03
N LEU A 155 2.37 -3.92 -0.69
CA LEU A 155 1.35 -2.87 -0.58
C LEU A 155 -0.09 -3.40 -0.70
N ARG A 156 -0.39 -4.23 -1.71
CA ARG A 156 -1.73 -4.79 -1.94
C ARG A 156 -2.39 -5.45 -0.73
N HIS A 157 -1.58 -6.00 0.16
CA HIS A 157 -2.07 -6.73 1.33
C HIS A 157 -2.01 -5.91 2.62
N THR A 158 -1.19 -4.86 2.65
CA THR A 158 -0.82 -4.19 3.91
C THR A 158 -1.05 -2.69 3.92
N ALA A 159 -1.27 -2.08 2.76
CA ALA A 159 -1.66 -0.69 2.58
C ALA A 159 -3.15 -0.58 2.22
N TYR A 160 -3.69 0.64 2.25
CA TYR A 160 -5.07 0.93 1.88
C TYR A 160 -5.14 1.44 0.45
N SER A 161 -6.04 0.88 -0.37
CA SER A 161 -6.11 1.23 -1.80
C SER A 161 -6.75 2.61 -1.98
N TYR A 162 -6.12 3.46 -2.79
CA TYR A 162 -6.67 4.78 -3.13
C TYR A 162 -7.94 4.64 -3.97
N ASP A 163 -7.98 3.69 -4.89
CA ASP A 163 -9.17 3.41 -5.68
C ASP A 163 -10.36 3.01 -4.80
N LEU A 164 -10.08 2.22 -3.76
CA LEU A 164 -11.09 1.82 -2.76
C LEU A 164 -11.60 3.03 -1.97
N LEU A 165 -10.71 3.95 -1.56
CA LEU A 165 -11.08 5.19 -0.89
C LEU A 165 -12.06 6.00 -1.73
N VAL A 166 -11.68 6.33 -2.96
CA VAL A 166 -12.45 7.21 -3.85
C VAL A 166 -13.80 6.60 -4.20
N GLU A 167 -13.84 5.31 -4.56
CA GLU A 167 -15.08 4.62 -4.93
C GLU A 167 -16.07 4.54 -3.76
N ASN A 168 -15.58 4.32 -2.53
CA ASN A 168 -16.43 4.31 -1.34
C ASN A 168 -16.91 5.71 -0.94
N LEU A 169 -16.08 6.74 -1.11
CA LEU A 169 -16.47 8.13 -0.89
C LEU A 169 -17.55 8.58 -1.89
N ASP A 170 -17.40 8.24 -3.17
CA ASP A 170 -18.40 8.47 -4.22
C ASP A 170 -19.74 7.82 -3.86
N LYS A 171 -19.70 6.57 -3.39
CA LYS A 171 -20.90 5.87 -2.95
C LYS A 171 -21.56 6.56 -1.76
N VAL A 172 -20.80 7.02 -0.77
CA VAL A 172 -21.32 7.75 0.39
C VAL A 172 -21.98 9.06 -0.04
N GLN A 173 -21.34 9.82 -0.93
CA GLN A 173 -21.91 11.05 -1.51
C GLN A 173 -23.25 10.75 -2.18
N LYS A 174 -23.29 9.78 -3.09
CA LYS A 174 -24.50 9.42 -3.84
C LYS A 174 -25.63 8.91 -2.96
N GLN A 175 -25.31 8.25 -1.85
CA GLN A 175 -26.31 7.68 -0.94
C GLN A 175 -26.81 8.65 0.12
N ARG A 176 -25.96 9.57 0.59
CA ARG A 176 -26.25 10.39 1.79
C ARG A 176 -26.49 11.85 1.46
N PHE A 177 -25.73 12.40 0.51
CA PHE A 177 -25.80 13.79 0.11
C PHE A 177 -25.64 13.92 -1.41
N PRO A 178 -26.60 13.43 -2.21
CA PRO A 178 -26.48 13.34 -3.67
C PRO A 178 -26.38 14.69 -4.39
N LYS A 179 -26.69 15.81 -3.73
CA LYS A 179 -26.49 17.17 -4.25
C LYS A 179 -25.23 17.84 -3.69
N GLY A 180 -24.54 17.16 -2.79
CA GLY A 180 -23.33 17.62 -2.14
C GLY A 180 -22.09 17.18 -2.89
N ARG A 181 -20.93 17.31 -2.26
CA ARG A 181 -19.63 16.94 -2.88
C ARG A 181 -18.63 16.39 -1.88
N VAL A 182 -17.63 15.69 -2.40
CA VAL A 182 -16.48 15.21 -1.63
C VAL A 182 -15.21 15.86 -2.17
N VAL A 183 -14.39 16.40 -1.28
CA VAL A 183 -13.08 16.97 -1.61
C VAL A 183 -12.01 16.26 -0.79
N VAL A 184 -11.00 15.72 -1.46
CA VAL A 184 -9.89 14.96 -0.86
C VAL A 184 -8.60 15.74 -1.06
N PHE A 185 -7.98 16.15 0.04
CA PHE A 185 -6.67 16.80 0.09
C PHE A 185 -5.60 15.79 0.51
N MET A 186 -4.53 15.65 -0.27
CA MET A 186 -3.53 14.59 -0.09
C MET A 186 -2.11 15.14 0.00
N GLU A 187 -1.58 15.24 1.22
CA GLU A 187 -0.16 15.48 1.50
C GLU A 187 0.59 14.15 1.48
N SER A 188 0.83 13.61 0.29
CA SER A 188 1.49 12.31 0.11
C SER A 188 2.21 12.16 -1.23
N CYS A 189 3.35 11.46 -1.24
CA CYS A 189 4.08 11.09 -2.45
C CYS A 189 3.48 9.80 -3.06
N PHE A 190 3.16 9.76 -4.35
CA PHE A 190 2.85 8.48 -5.04
C PHE A 190 3.99 7.98 -5.94
N SER A 191 5.09 8.74 -6.00
CA SER A 191 6.33 8.41 -6.70
C SER A 191 7.13 7.28 -6.07
N GLY A 192 6.79 6.87 -4.83
CA GLY A 192 7.53 5.87 -4.08
C GLY A 192 8.84 6.39 -3.45
N GLU A 193 9.04 7.71 -3.41
CA GLU A 193 10.16 8.40 -2.76
C GLU A 193 9.79 8.93 -1.35
N THR A 194 10.79 8.97 -0.47
CA THR A 194 10.76 9.77 0.76
C THR A 194 11.09 11.24 0.44
N ALA A 195 10.80 12.14 1.38
CA ALA A 195 11.08 13.58 1.23
C ALA A 195 12.58 13.95 1.10
N ASP A 196 13.49 12.98 1.26
CA ASP A 196 14.91 13.15 1.02
C ASP A 196 15.37 12.62 -0.34
N GLY A 197 14.44 12.18 -1.20
CA GLY A 197 14.74 11.64 -2.53
C GLY A 197 15.23 10.19 -2.53
N GLU A 198 15.08 9.48 -1.41
CA GLU A 198 15.39 8.06 -1.30
C GLU A 198 14.12 7.21 -1.50
N PRO A 199 14.14 6.15 -2.32
CA PRO A 199 13.00 5.26 -2.47
C PRO A 199 12.57 4.65 -1.13
N LEU A 200 11.25 4.53 -0.90
CA LEU A 200 10.69 3.82 0.28
C LEU A 200 11.24 2.39 0.42
N ASN A 201 11.68 1.80 -0.71
CA ASN A 201 12.48 0.59 -0.81
C ASN A 201 13.16 0.55 -2.20
N PRO A 202 14.34 -0.08 -2.38
CA PRO A 202 14.97 -0.29 -3.70
C PRO A 202 14.05 -0.85 -4.80
N SER A 203 13.04 -1.64 -4.41
CA SER A 203 12.04 -2.23 -5.31
C SER A 203 10.98 -1.25 -5.80
N MET A 204 10.91 -0.06 -5.21
CA MET A 204 9.95 1.00 -5.50
C MET A 204 10.58 2.16 -6.28
N ALA A 205 11.88 2.10 -6.56
CA ALA A 205 12.53 3.01 -7.50
C ALA A 205 11.90 2.95 -8.91
N ALA A 206 11.21 1.87 -9.26
CA ALA A 206 10.45 1.76 -10.50
C ALA A 206 9.24 2.72 -10.55
N ALA A 207 8.64 3.08 -9.40
CA ALA A 207 7.55 4.06 -9.34
C ALA A 207 8.00 5.45 -9.79
N LEU A 208 9.32 5.73 -9.72
CA LEU A 208 9.96 6.95 -10.20
C LEU A 208 10.05 7.07 -11.72
N LEU A 209 9.83 5.95 -12.44
CA LEU A 209 9.82 5.93 -13.89
C LEU A 209 8.38 5.96 -14.45
N ALA A 210 7.37 6.06 -13.57
CA ALA A 210 5.99 6.23 -13.98
C ALA A 210 5.80 7.64 -14.58
N PRO A 211 5.04 7.78 -15.69
CA PRO A 211 4.66 9.08 -16.24
C PRO A 211 4.01 9.97 -15.17
N SER A 212 4.20 11.29 -15.31
CA SER A 212 3.58 12.32 -14.45
C SER A 212 2.05 12.34 -14.56
N GLU A 213 1.52 11.88 -15.70
CA GLU A 213 0.09 11.86 -16.03
C GLU A 213 -0.58 10.58 -15.49
N GLY A 214 -1.81 10.70 -14.97
CA GLY A 214 -2.72 9.55 -14.83
C GLY A 214 -2.93 8.96 -13.42
N TRP A 215 -2.49 9.59 -12.33
CA TRP A 215 -2.85 9.09 -10.98
C TRP A 215 -4.23 9.61 -10.50
N ASP A 216 -4.63 10.77 -11.01
CA ASP A 216 -5.95 11.38 -10.80
C ASP A 216 -7.06 10.67 -11.60
N GLU A 217 -6.72 9.91 -12.65
CA GLU A 217 -7.70 9.22 -13.49
C GLU A 217 -8.70 8.36 -12.71
N THR A 218 -8.35 7.90 -11.50
CA THR A 218 -9.35 7.26 -10.65
C THR A 218 -10.36 8.25 -10.06
N ALA A 219 -9.92 9.37 -9.50
CA ALA A 219 -10.84 10.39 -8.99
C ALA A 219 -11.66 11.04 -10.11
N ASP A 220 -11.08 11.29 -11.29
CA ASP A 220 -11.79 11.79 -12.47
C ASP A 220 -12.88 10.83 -13.00
N ARG A 221 -12.86 9.55 -12.61
CA ARG A 221 -13.95 8.58 -12.92
C ARG A 221 -15.15 8.68 -11.97
N PHE A 222 -15.03 9.41 -10.87
CA PHE A 222 -16.03 9.51 -9.81
C PHE A 222 -16.38 10.98 -9.50
N ASP A 223 -17.47 11.21 -8.77
CA ASP A 223 -17.86 12.58 -8.36
C ASP A 223 -17.10 13.01 -7.10
N VAL A 224 -15.80 12.74 -7.07
CA VAL A 224 -14.87 13.05 -5.98
C VAL A 224 -13.79 13.98 -6.53
N ILE A 225 -13.55 15.10 -5.84
CA ILE A 225 -12.53 16.07 -6.23
C ILE A 225 -11.25 15.78 -5.45
N ALA A 226 -10.14 15.51 -6.13
CA ALA A 226 -8.84 15.28 -5.50
C ALA A 226 -7.89 16.48 -5.69
N VAL A 227 -7.14 16.80 -4.65
CA VAL A 227 -6.11 17.84 -4.62
C VAL A 227 -4.89 17.25 -3.94
N SER A 228 -3.80 17.03 -4.66
CA SER A 228 -2.60 16.39 -4.12
C SER A 228 -1.38 17.28 -4.08
N ALA A 229 -0.50 16.94 -3.13
CA ALA A 229 0.78 17.58 -2.95
C ALA A 229 1.77 17.36 -4.09
N ALA A 230 1.64 16.24 -4.82
CA ALA A 230 2.60 15.86 -5.83
C ALA A 230 1.96 15.00 -6.94
N ALA A 231 2.49 15.18 -8.15
CA ALA A 231 2.25 14.30 -9.29
C ALA A 231 2.96 12.96 -9.09
N ALA A 232 2.61 11.98 -9.92
CA ALA A 232 3.13 10.62 -9.79
C ALA A 232 4.65 10.50 -9.93
N ASP A 233 5.30 11.45 -10.62
CA ASP A 233 6.74 11.49 -10.88
C ASP A 233 7.52 12.42 -9.95
N THR A 234 6.85 13.10 -9.00
CA THR A 234 7.49 14.04 -8.07
C THR A 234 7.22 13.66 -6.61
N PRO A 235 8.16 13.87 -5.70
CA PRO A 235 7.92 13.71 -4.27
C PRO A 235 7.20 14.94 -3.67
N ALA A 236 6.56 14.74 -2.52
CA ALA A 236 6.10 15.79 -1.61
C ALA A 236 7.18 16.06 -0.55
N TYR A 237 7.54 17.34 -0.35
CA TYR A 237 8.60 17.76 0.55
C TYR A 237 8.08 18.39 1.84
N TRP A 238 8.91 18.31 2.88
CA TRP A 238 8.69 18.98 4.17
C TRP A 238 9.52 20.26 4.29
N ASP A 239 8.89 21.30 4.83
CA ASP A 239 9.52 22.56 5.18
C ASP A 239 9.94 22.54 6.65
N HIS A 240 11.18 22.13 6.91
CA HIS A 240 11.73 22.08 8.26
C HIS A 240 11.90 23.46 8.91
N GLN A 241 11.83 24.57 8.17
CA GLN A 241 11.88 25.91 8.78
C GLN A 241 10.51 26.30 9.34
N ARG A 242 9.43 25.82 8.71
CA ARG A 242 8.04 26.12 9.08
C ARG A 242 7.35 24.99 9.84
N HIS A 243 8.00 23.83 9.94
CA HIS A 243 7.49 22.63 10.60
C HIS A 243 6.18 22.13 9.96
N GLU A 244 6.15 22.07 8.62
CA GLU A 244 4.94 21.70 7.86
C GLU A 244 5.28 21.03 6.53
N GLY A 245 4.29 20.46 5.85
CA GLY A 245 4.38 20.05 4.44
C GLY A 245 4.39 21.27 3.53
N VAL A 246 5.23 21.25 2.49
CA VAL A 246 5.30 22.37 1.54
C VAL A 246 3.95 22.61 0.86
N PHE A 247 3.23 21.52 0.53
CA PHE A 247 1.89 21.63 -0.05
C PHE A 247 0.88 22.13 0.96
N THR A 248 0.84 21.57 2.17
CA THR A 248 -0.12 21.96 3.21
C THR A 248 0.02 23.44 3.59
N GLY A 249 1.25 23.94 3.75
CA GLY A 249 1.50 25.36 3.99
C GLY A 249 1.00 26.25 2.84
N ALA A 250 1.22 25.82 1.58
CA ALA A 250 0.71 26.52 0.41
C ALA A 250 -0.83 26.47 0.31
N LEU A 251 -1.44 25.31 0.59
CA LEU A 251 -2.87 25.08 0.60
C LEU A 251 -3.57 25.97 1.63
N VAL A 252 -3.11 25.95 2.88
CA VAL A 252 -3.65 26.77 3.98
C VAL A 252 -3.53 28.26 3.66
N THR A 253 -2.36 28.68 3.15
CA THR A 253 -2.14 30.08 2.74
C THR A 253 -3.08 30.50 1.61
N GLY A 254 -3.23 29.65 0.59
CA GLY A 254 -4.11 29.87 -0.55
C GLY A 254 -5.57 29.99 -0.13
N LEU A 255 -6.05 29.06 0.70
CA LEU A 255 -7.43 29.00 1.18
C LEU A 255 -7.77 30.10 2.20
N ARG A 256 -6.78 30.69 2.89
CA ARG A 256 -6.94 31.94 3.65
C ARG A 256 -7.05 33.19 2.76
N GLY A 257 -7.00 32.98 1.44
CA GLY A 257 -7.39 33.92 0.41
C GLY A 257 -6.24 34.56 -0.35
N GLU A 258 -5.03 34.01 -0.25
CA GLU A 258 -3.95 34.38 -1.18
C GLU A 258 -4.17 33.80 -2.57
N ALA A 259 -4.92 32.68 -2.69
CA ALA A 259 -5.34 32.16 -3.99
C ALA A 259 -6.28 33.14 -4.69
N ASP A 260 -7.27 33.69 -3.97
CA ASP A 260 -8.19 34.73 -4.45
C ASP A 260 -7.48 36.04 -4.83
N THR A 261 -6.54 36.54 -4.01
CA THR A 261 -5.89 37.85 -4.25
C THR A 261 -4.71 37.82 -5.21
N ARG A 262 -3.82 36.82 -5.11
CA ARG A 262 -2.54 36.80 -5.85
C ARG A 262 -2.58 35.96 -7.10
N ALA A 263 -3.41 34.93 -7.13
CA ALA A 263 -3.60 34.06 -8.29
C ALA A 263 -4.98 34.25 -8.94
N GLY A 264 -5.92 34.91 -8.25
CA GLY A 264 -7.33 34.97 -8.63
C GLY A 264 -7.84 36.36 -8.96
N ASN A 265 -9.16 36.48 -8.94
CA ASN A 265 -9.89 37.65 -9.39
C ASN A 265 -10.26 38.62 -8.26
N ASN A 266 -9.92 38.30 -7.01
CA ASN A 266 -10.25 39.05 -5.81
C ASN A 266 -11.78 39.30 -5.67
N ASP A 267 -12.58 38.26 -5.85
CA ASP A 267 -14.05 38.30 -5.68
C ASP A 267 -14.50 37.80 -4.29
N GLY A 268 -13.54 37.49 -3.42
CA GLY A 268 -13.79 37.00 -2.06
C GLY A 268 -14.21 35.53 -2.02
N VAL A 269 -14.05 34.79 -3.12
CA VAL A 269 -14.22 33.35 -3.21
C VAL A 269 -12.90 32.75 -3.68
N VAL A 270 -12.48 31.66 -3.06
CA VAL A 270 -11.43 30.82 -3.63
C VAL A 270 -12.11 29.73 -4.44
N SER A 271 -11.94 29.77 -5.75
CA SER A 271 -12.34 28.72 -6.68
C SER A 271 -11.27 27.63 -6.83
N PHE A 272 -11.64 26.48 -7.40
CA PHE A 272 -10.66 25.42 -7.69
C PHE A 272 -9.63 25.84 -8.73
N GLU A 273 -10.04 26.68 -9.69
CA GLU A 273 -9.20 27.24 -10.73
C GLU A 273 -8.11 28.14 -10.13
N GLU A 274 -8.50 29.05 -9.23
CA GLU A 274 -7.56 29.94 -8.54
C GLU A 274 -6.65 29.18 -7.59
N LEU A 275 -7.18 28.17 -6.90
CA LEU A 275 -6.37 27.30 -6.06
C LEU A 275 -5.34 26.54 -6.91
N ARG A 276 -5.73 26.02 -8.07
CA ARG A 276 -4.83 25.32 -9.02
C ARG A 276 -3.70 26.24 -9.47
N ASP A 277 -4.02 27.46 -9.88
CA ASP A 277 -3.03 28.46 -10.31
C ASP A 277 -2.09 28.84 -9.16
N TRP A 278 -2.63 29.07 -7.97
CA TRP A 278 -1.84 29.35 -6.76
C TRP A 278 -0.88 28.21 -6.41
N LEU A 279 -1.37 26.98 -6.34
CA LEU A 279 -0.56 25.81 -5.98
C LEU A 279 0.54 25.54 -7.02
N SER A 280 0.21 25.68 -8.31
CA SER A 280 1.17 25.47 -9.42
C SER A 280 2.38 26.41 -9.37
N THR A 281 2.24 27.56 -8.69
CA THR A 281 3.32 28.56 -8.55
C THR A 281 3.96 28.52 -7.16
N SER A 282 3.16 28.49 -6.11
CA SER A 282 3.61 28.63 -4.72
C SER A 282 4.44 27.43 -4.24
N VAL A 283 4.02 26.20 -4.58
CA VAL A 283 4.71 24.98 -4.16
C VAL A 283 6.09 24.86 -4.82
N PRO A 284 6.24 24.92 -6.16
CA PRO A 284 7.57 24.88 -6.79
C PRO A 284 8.48 26.04 -6.36
N SER A 285 7.92 27.24 -6.12
CA SER A 285 8.69 28.38 -5.63
C SER A 285 9.26 28.11 -4.25
N ARG A 286 8.47 27.51 -3.33
CA ARG A 286 8.94 27.19 -1.99
C ARG A 286 9.97 26.05 -2.00
N THR A 287 9.78 24.99 -2.79
CA THR A 287 10.78 23.92 -2.86
C THR A 287 12.12 24.43 -3.43
N ALA A 288 12.08 25.33 -4.42
CA ALA A 288 13.28 25.99 -4.94
C ALA A 288 13.99 26.85 -3.88
N GLN A 289 13.24 27.60 -3.06
CA GLN A 289 13.81 28.38 -1.94
C GLN A 289 14.48 27.49 -0.88
N LEU A 290 13.94 26.29 -0.65
CA LEU A 290 14.48 25.31 0.28
C LEU A 290 15.65 24.50 -0.30
N GLY A 291 15.99 24.70 -1.59
CA GLY A 291 17.02 23.92 -2.28
C GLY A 291 16.64 22.45 -2.49
N LYS A 292 15.34 22.14 -2.52
CA LYS A 292 14.78 20.81 -2.78
C LYS A 292 14.48 20.61 -4.27
N GLY A 293 14.11 19.39 -4.65
CA GLY A 293 13.73 19.05 -6.03
C GLY A 293 12.38 19.64 -6.45
N ARG A 294 11.91 19.22 -7.63
CA ARG A 294 10.60 19.63 -8.16
C ARG A 294 9.49 18.87 -7.44
N GLN A 295 8.50 19.61 -6.95
CA GLN A 295 7.22 19.09 -6.46
C GLN A 295 6.12 19.74 -7.28
N THR A 296 5.27 18.94 -7.92
CA THR A 296 4.21 19.43 -8.80
C THR A 296 2.86 19.05 -8.20
N PRO A 297 2.14 19.96 -7.51
CA PRO A 297 0.82 19.64 -6.98
C PRO A 297 -0.18 19.39 -8.13
N GLN A 298 -1.24 18.63 -7.86
CA GLN A 298 -2.30 18.31 -8.83
C GLN A 298 -3.67 18.65 -8.25
N VAL A 299 -4.59 19.06 -9.12
CA VAL A 299 -6.00 19.35 -8.81
C VAL A 299 -6.81 18.70 -9.91
N SER A 300 -7.80 17.87 -9.56
CA SER A 300 -8.63 17.15 -10.54
C SER A 300 -9.15 18.05 -11.65
N GLU A 301 -9.22 17.51 -12.87
CA GLU A 301 -9.54 18.31 -14.05
C GLU A 301 -11.00 18.77 -14.03
N HIS A 302 -11.92 17.92 -13.54
CA HIS A 302 -13.34 18.26 -13.34
C HIS A 302 -13.60 19.13 -12.10
N ALA A 303 -12.57 19.49 -11.33
CA ALA A 303 -12.72 20.42 -10.22
C ALA A 303 -12.98 21.84 -10.77
N GLU A 304 -14.23 22.26 -10.68
CA GLU A 304 -14.71 23.56 -11.15
C GLU A 304 -15.49 24.30 -10.05
N GLY A 305 -15.43 25.64 -10.11
CA GLY A 305 -16.28 26.52 -9.32
C GLY A 305 -15.79 26.77 -7.88
N ALA A 306 -16.68 27.34 -7.06
CA ALA A 306 -16.35 27.86 -5.74
C ALA A 306 -15.99 26.73 -4.75
N LEU A 307 -14.78 26.77 -4.18
CA LEU A 307 -14.38 25.88 -3.10
C LEU A 307 -14.77 26.48 -1.74
N VAL A 308 -14.41 27.74 -1.49
CA VAL A 308 -14.78 28.41 -0.25
C VAL A 308 -15.02 29.89 -0.48
N ARG A 309 -16.08 30.42 0.11
CA ARG A 309 -16.30 31.87 0.17
C ARG A 309 -15.56 32.39 1.39
N LEU A 310 -14.59 33.26 1.18
CA LEU A 310 -13.89 33.93 2.24
C LEU A 310 -14.88 34.86 2.93
N ALA A 311 -14.91 34.88 4.26
CA ALA A 311 -15.61 35.91 5.01
C ALA A 311 -14.87 37.27 4.93
N ARG A 312 -14.32 37.62 3.75
CA ARG A 312 -13.85 38.96 3.43
C ARG A 312 -15.06 39.74 2.93
N LEU A 313 -15.46 40.74 3.71
CA LEU A 313 -16.41 41.73 3.24
C LEU A 313 -15.70 42.57 2.17
N GLU A 314 -16.21 42.54 0.95
CA GLU A 314 -15.87 43.50 -0.10
C GLU A 314 -15.99 44.94 0.47
N PRO A 315 -14.92 45.77 0.41
CA PRO A 315 -15.02 47.18 0.72
C PRO A 315 -15.72 47.89 -0.45
N SER A 316 -17.05 47.86 -0.44
CA SER A 316 -17.84 48.62 -1.40
C SER A 316 -17.93 50.09 -0.97
N GLY A 317 -16.86 50.83 -1.23
CA GLY A 317 -16.86 52.29 -1.15
C GLY A 317 -16.02 52.83 0.01
N GLY A 318 -15.15 53.79 -0.32
CA GLY A 318 -14.17 54.34 0.61
C GLY A 318 -14.78 54.88 1.89
N GLY A 319 -14.53 54.16 2.97
CA GLY A 319 -14.72 54.61 4.35
C GLY A 319 -13.79 53.81 5.23
N THR A 320 -12.92 54.49 5.97
CA THR A 320 -12.00 53.88 6.95
C THR A 320 -12.72 53.20 8.13
N GLY A 321 -14.06 53.23 8.17
CA GLY A 321 -14.90 52.75 9.28
C GLY A 321 -15.24 51.25 9.28
N ASP A 322 -15.11 50.53 8.16
CA ASP A 322 -15.51 49.10 8.12
C ASP A 322 -14.43 48.17 8.71
N VAL A 323 -13.17 48.57 8.59
CA VAL A 323 -12.05 47.94 9.32
C VAL A 323 -12.14 48.27 10.81
N GLU A 324 -12.58 49.49 11.17
CA GLU A 324 -12.85 49.87 12.56
C GLU A 324 -13.97 49.01 13.17
N ASN A 325 -15.06 48.70 12.45
CA ASN A 325 -16.14 47.86 13.01
C ASN A 325 -15.78 46.38 13.18
N LEU A 326 -14.91 45.81 12.33
CA LEU A 326 -14.32 44.47 12.57
C LEU A 326 -13.33 44.48 13.74
N SER A 327 -12.51 45.53 13.84
CA SER A 327 -11.60 45.75 14.96
C SER A 327 -12.35 45.92 16.28
N LEU A 328 -13.45 46.68 16.27
CA LEU A 328 -14.30 46.92 17.44
C LEU A 328 -15.08 45.66 17.85
N GLU A 329 -15.50 44.82 16.92
CA GLU A 329 -16.16 43.53 17.24
C GLU A 329 -15.16 42.55 17.88
N PHE A 330 -13.91 42.52 17.40
CA PHE A 330 -12.82 41.76 18.00
C PHE A 330 -12.40 42.33 19.37
N GLU A 331 -12.23 43.65 19.49
CA GLU A 331 -11.95 44.36 20.75
C GLU A 331 -13.07 44.14 21.78
N LEU A 332 -14.34 44.14 21.37
CA LEU A 332 -15.47 43.87 22.25
C LEU A 332 -15.47 42.41 22.73
N ARG A 333 -15.12 41.47 21.86
CA ARG A 333 -14.98 40.06 22.24
C ARG A 333 -13.80 39.85 23.20
N GLU A 334 -12.68 40.55 22.99
CA GLU A 334 -11.57 40.56 23.94
C GLU A 334 -11.92 41.23 25.27
N LEU A 335 -12.66 42.34 25.26
CA LEU A 335 -13.13 43.00 26.48
C LEU A 335 -14.07 42.10 27.28
N ASN A 336 -14.96 41.35 26.62
CA ASN A 336 -15.82 40.37 27.27
C ASN A 336 -15.00 39.22 27.88
N LEU A 337 -14.03 38.69 27.13
CA LEU A 337 -13.14 37.64 27.62
C LEU A 337 -12.25 38.11 28.79
N ARG A 338 -11.76 39.35 28.75
CA ARG A 338 -11.01 39.95 29.86
C ARG A 338 -11.92 40.20 31.07
N ALA A 339 -13.13 40.68 30.86
CA ALA A 339 -14.09 40.88 31.94
C ALA A 339 -14.47 39.57 32.65
N ASP A 340 -14.56 38.47 31.90
CA ASP A 340 -14.77 37.13 32.44
C ASP A 340 -13.55 36.61 33.24
N GLN A 341 -12.36 37.18 33.00
CA GLN A 341 -11.09 36.76 33.60
C GLN A 341 -10.57 37.71 34.69
N VAL A 342 -11.05 38.96 34.76
CA VAL A 342 -10.64 39.95 35.77
C VAL A 342 -11.24 39.58 37.12
N ASP A 343 -10.37 39.36 38.11
CA ASP A 343 -10.79 39.12 39.49
C ASP A 343 -11.49 40.36 40.04
N ALA A 344 -12.74 40.21 40.49
CA ALA A 344 -13.54 41.27 41.08
C ALA A 344 -12.95 41.88 42.37
N ARG A 345 -11.83 41.35 42.86
CA ARG A 345 -11.05 41.83 44.03
C ARG A 345 -9.82 42.65 43.64
N ASP A 346 -9.38 42.60 42.38
CA ASP A 346 -8.20 43.32 41.91
C ASP A 346 -8.61 44.74 41.49
N TRP A 347 -8.56 45.67 42.45
CA TRP A 347 -8.94 47.06 42.25
C TRP A 347 -8.14 47.77 41.13
N PRO A 348 -6.82 47.62 41.03
CA PRO A 348 -6.07 48.04 39.84
C PRO A 348 -6.59 47.44 38.53
N ALA A 349 -6.80 46.13 38.44
CA ALA A 349 -7.27 45.49 37.21
C ALA A 349 -8.71 45.89 36.83
N LEU A 350 -9.61 46.07 37.81
CA LEU A 350 -10.96 46.60 37.60
C LEU A 350 -10.96 48.04 37.11
N ARG A 351 -10.03 48.88 37.60
CA ARG A 351 -9.85 50.24 37.08
C ARG A 351 -9.27 50.24 35.67
N THR A 352 -8.35 49.33 35.36
CA THR A 352 -7.83 49.15 34.00
C THR A 352 -8.94 48.67 33.06
N LEU A 353 -9.78 47.71 33.48
CA LEU A 353 -10.92 47.24 32.71
C LEU A 353 -11.96 48.35 32.48
N ASP A 354 -12.27 49.14 33.50
CA ASP A 354 -13.16 50.32 33.38
C ASP A 354 -12.59 51.40 32.47
N GLN A 355 -11.28 51.62 32.53
CA GLN A 355 -10.56 52.52 31.62
C GLN A 355 -10.59 51.97 30.19
N ASP A 356 -10.36 50.67 29.98
CA ASP A 356 -10.39 50.02 28.66
C ASP A 356 -11.81 50.04 28.06
N ILE A 357 -12.85 49.80 28.87
CA ILE A 357 -14.27 49.94 28.48
C ILE A 357 -14.57 51.39 28.12
N SER A 358 -14.09 52.36 28.92
CA SER A 358 -14.27 53.79 28.65
C SER A 358 -13.54 54.23 27.39
N ASP A 359 -12.33 53.75 27.17
CA ASP A 359 -11.52 54.04 25.99
C ASP A 359 -12.14 53.40 24.73
N PHE A 360 -12.70 52.19 24.84
CA PHE A 360 -13.52 51.59 23.79
C PHE A 360 -14.75 52.45 23.49
N VAL A 361 -15.52 52.88 24.50
CA VAL A 361 -16.71 53.74 24.32
C VAL A 361 -16.33 55.08 23.68
N ASN A 362 -15.18 55.66 24.06
CA ASN A 362 -14.69 56.92 23.51
C ASN A 362 -14.18 56.78 22.06
N ARG A 363 -13.66 55.60 21.66
CA ARG A 363 -13.30 55.29 20.27
C ARG A 363 -14.51 54.90 19.43
N CYS A 364 -15.51 54.29 20.06
CA CYS A 364 -16.79 53.89 19.49
C CYS A 364 -17.74 55.09 19.43
N ASP A 365 -17.36 56.15 18.70
CA ASP A 365 -18.17 57.36 18.53
C ASP A 365 -18.86 57.38 17.15
N GLY A 366 -20.19 57.55 17.12
CA GLY A 366 -21.02 57.58 15.92
C GLY A 366 -22.06 56.44 15.78
N ASP A 367 -22.81 56.43 14.67
CA ASP A 367 -23.94 55.51 14.42
C ASP A 367 -23.55 54.02 14.40
N GLY A 368 -22.28 53.69 14.14
CA GLY A 368 -21.76 52.30 14.15
C GLY A 368 -21.75 51.65 15.54
N CYS A 369 -21.68 52.46 16.62
CA CYS A 369 -21.62 51.92 17.99
C CYS A 369 -22.96 51.37 18.47
N ARG A 370 -24.08 51.76 17.84
CA ARG A 370 -25.44 51.33 18.23
C ARG A 370 -25.63 49.82 18.24
N VAL A 371 -24.92 49.11 17.37
CA VAL A 371 -24.99 47.64 17.26
C VAL A 371 -24.33 46.96 18.47
N PHE A 372 -23.36 47.60 19.10
CA PHE A 372 -22.62 47.07 20.26
C PHE A 372 -23.19 47.50 21.62
N LEU A 373 -24.06 48.53 21.63
CA LEU A 373 -24.74 49.03 22.85
C LEU A 373 -25.38 47.92 23.71
N PRO A 374 -26.08 46.91 23.15
CA PRO A 374 -26.69 45.85 23.94
C PRO A 374 -25.69 45.00 24.75
N THR A 375 -24.43 44.92 24.30
CA THR A 375 -23.38 44.12 24.94
C THR A 375 -22.51 44.97 25.87
N ILE A 376 -22.21 46.22 25.50
CA ILE A 376 -21.33 47.08 26.30
C ILE A 376 -22.01 47.75 27.48
N ILE A 377 -23.31 48.05 27.39
CA ILE A 377 -24.06 48.66 28.50
C ILE A 377 -24.07 47.76 29.74
N PRO A 378 -24.44 46.46 29.64
CA PRO A 378 -24.40 45.56 30.79
C PRO A 378 -22.99 45.36 31.35
N LEU A 379 -21.98 45.26 30.47
CA LEU A 379 -20.59 45.08 30.86
C LEU A 379 -20.06 46.26 31.68
N ARG A 380 -20.41 47.48 31.27
CA ARG A 380 -20.11 48.72 31.98
C ARG A 380 -20.83 48.80 33.32
N GLU A 381 -22.13 48.48 33.37
CA GLU A 381 -22.93 48.50 34.62
C GLU A 381 -22.38 47.54 35.68
N VAL A 382 -21.95 46.34 35.28
CA VAL A 382 -21.34 45.35 36.18
C VAL A 382 -20.00 45.86 36.70
N THR A 383 -19.14 46.37 35.82
CA THR A 383 -17.83 46.92 36.20
C THR A 383 -17.96 48.12 37.15
N GLU A 384 -18.86 49.06 36.85
CA GLU A 384 -19.16 50.23 37.69
C GLU A 384 -19.73 49.82 39.07
N MET A 385 -20.57 48.78 39.14
CA MET A 385 -21.08 48.23 40.40
C MET A 385 -19.94 47.70 41.28
N HIS A 386 -19.00 46.94 40.70
CA HIS A 386 -17.84 46.42 41.43
C HIS A 386 -16.91 47.56 41.90
N LEU A 387 -16.68 48.56 41.05
CA LEU A 387 -15.93 49.76 41.41
C LEU A 387 -16.58 50.55 42.57
N SER A 388 -17.90 50.69 42.56
CA SER A 388 -18.62 51.37 43.63
C SER A 388 -18.50 50.64 44.98
N ARG A 389 -18.43 49.30 44.98
CA ARG A 389 -18.32 48.50 46.21
C ARG A 389 -16.96 48.69 46.88
N CYS A 390 -15.86 48.64 46.13
CA CYS A 390 -14.55 48.83 46.76
C CYS A 390 -14.27 50.32 47.07
N LYS A 391 -14.90 51.27 46.36
CA LYS A 391 -14.90 52.68 46.78
C LYS A 391 -15.59 52.91 48.13
N ALA A 392 -16.74 52.28 48.38
CA ALA A 392 -17.41 52.38 49.67
C ALA A 392 -16.56 51.76 50.81
N ALA A 393 -15.87 50.65 50.53
CA ALA A 393 -14.93 50.03 51.47
C ALA A 393 -13.73 50.95 51.79
N SER A 394 -13.18 51.65 50.79
CA SER A 394 -12.07 52.60 51.00
C SER A 394 -12.49 53.85 51.79
N GLU A 395 -13.71 54.33 51.61
CA GLU A 395 -14.27 55.46 52.40
C GLU A 395 -14.47 55.10 53.89
N ILE A 396 -14.83 53.85 54.19
CA ILE A 396 -14.96 53.34 55.56
C ILE A 396 -13.57 53.14 56.20
N ALA A 397 -12.62 52.60 55.44
CA ALA A 397 -11.21 52.51 55.83
C ALA A 397 -10.62 53.89 56.16
N ALA A 398 -10.91 54.92 55.36
CA ALA A 398 -10.49 56.30 55.60
C ALA A 398 -11.03 56.86 56.93
N LYS A 399 -12.27 56.52 57.31
CA LYS A 399 -12.85 56.90 58.61
C LYS A 399 -12.09 56.25 59.77
N TRP A 400 -11.68 55.00 59.65
CA TRP A 400 -10.88 54.30 60.68
C TRP A 400 -9.47 54.90 60.84
N MET A 401 -8.85 55.37 59.75
CA MET A 401 -7.58 56.09 59.81
C MET A 401 -7.72 57.44 60.53
N SER A 402 -8.81 58.18 60.28
CA SER A 402 -9.09 59.44 60.97
C SER A 402 -9.38 59.28 62.48
N ALA A 403 -9.81 58.09 62.90
CA ALA A 403 -10.03 57.71 64.29
C ALA A 403 -8.77 57.19 65.01
N GLY A 404 -7.63 57.10 64.30
CA GLY A 404 -6.32 56.76 64.87
C GLY A 404 -6.04 55.27 65.03
N SER A 405 -6.84 54.38 64.44
CA SER A 405 -6.74 52.92 64.67
C SER A 405 -5.74 52.18 63.75
N PHE A 406 -5.21 52.80 62.69
CA PHE A 406 -4.21 52.19 61.78
C PHE A 406 -3.19 53.24 61.29
N ARG A 407 -1.91 52.86 61.13
CA ARG A 407 -0.77 53.80 60.90
C ARG A 407 -0.18 53.86 59.48
N SER A 408 -0.64 53.09 58.49
CA SER A 408 -0.20 53.29 57.09
C SER A 408 -1.26 52.90 56.05
N VAL A 409 -1.29 53.68 54.97
CA VAL A 409 -2.30 53.66 53.89
C VAL A 409 -2.04 52.57 52.84
N GLU A 410 -0.79 52.10 52.70
CA GLU A 410 -0.38 51.20 51.60
C GLU A 410 -1.02 49.79 51.62
N ARG A 411 -1.68 49.37 52.71
CA ARG A 411 -2.40 48.08 52.77
C ARG A 411 -3.92 48.18 52.63
N LEU A 412 -4.49 49.39 52.58
CA LEU A 412 -5.95 49.60 52.58
C LEU A 412 -6.56 49.75 51.18
N ASP A 413 -5.76 49.98 50.15
CA ASP A 413 -6.21 50.07 48.75
C ASP A 413 -6.64 48.71 48.15
N ALA A 414 -6.59 47.62 48.93
CA ALA A 414 -6.88 46.25 48.50
C ALA A 414 -8.15 45.62 49.11
N LEU A 415 -8.97 46.37 49.85
CA LEU A 415 -10.11 45.80 50.58
C LEU A 415 -11.44 45.89 49.80
N CYS A 416 -11.84 44.79 49.17
CA CYS A 416 -13.20 44.55 48.65
C CYS A 416 -13.94 43.51 49.52
N VAL A 417 -14.22 43.80 50.81
CA VAL A 417 -14.82 42.85 51.78
C VAL A 417 -16.29 43.19 52.11
N ALA A 418 -17.08 42.17 52.45
CA ALA A 418 -18.50 42.28 52.75
C ALA A 418 -18.81 43.04 54.08
N PRO A 419 -19.85 43.89 54.15
CA PRO A 419 -20.14 44.75 55.32
C PRO A 419 -20.49 44.04 56.64
N ASP A 420 -20.98 42.80 56.57
CA ASP A 420 -21.41 41.96 57.70
C ASP A 420 -20.23 41.36 58.50
N VAL A 421 -19.14 41.01 57.81
CA VAL A 421 -17.89 40.54 58.44
C VAL A 421 -17.24 41.64 59.30
N VAL A 422 -17.30 42.87 58.81
CA VAL A 422 -16.82 44.05 59.54
C VAL A 422 -17.66 44.32 60.80
N ALA A 423 -18.98 44.13 60.73
CA ALA A 423 -19.88 44.27 61.88
C ALA A 423 -19.65 43.20 62.96
N ALA A 424 -19.32 41.97 62.58
CA ALA A 424 -19.03 40.86 63.51
C ALA A 424 -17.73 41.08 64.30
N CYS A 425 -16.68 41.63 63.68
CA CYS A 425 -15.45 42.01 64.39
C CYS A 425 -15.69 43.13 65.42
N VAL A 426 -16.50 44.14 65.07
CA VAL A 426 -16.82 45.27 65.96
C VAL A 426 -17.60 44.83 67.20
N ALA A 427 -18.46 43.82 67.09
CA ALA A 427 -19.25 43.31 68.20
C ALA A 427 -18.43 42.44 69.20
N GLY A 428 -17.35 41.80 68.75
CA GLY A 428 -16.56 40.86 69.56
C GLY A 428 -15.52 41.50 70.49
N GLN A 429 -15.16 42.77 70.28
CA GLN A 429 -14.18 43.56 71.06
C GLN A 429 -12.81 42.91 71.36
N ASP A 430 -12.48 41.78 70.72
CA ASP A 430 -11.21 41.07 70.83
C ASP A 430 -10.45 41.11 69.50
N PRO A 431 -9.30 41.81 69.43
CA PRO A 431 -8.47 41.92 68.23
C PRO A 431 -7.89 40.59 67.75
N ALA A 432 -7.82 39.57 68.60
CA ALA A 432 -7.30 38.25 68.28
C ALA A 432 -8.38 37.29 67.74
N SER A 433 -9.64 37.71 67.68
CA SER A 433 -10.75 36.88 67.18
C SER A 433 -10.59 36.57 65.69
N ARG A 434 -11.06 35.40 65.23
CA ARG A 434 -10.96 34.99 63.81
C ARG A 434 -11.64 36.00 62.89
N ALA A 435 -12.80 36.53 63.27
CA ALA A 435 -13.48 37.60 62.54
C ALA A 435 -12.64 38.89 62.44
N CYS A 436 -11.95 39.32 63.51
CA CYS A 436 -11.05 40.48 63.44
C CYS A 436 -9.72 40.18 62.74
N THR A 437 -9.27 38.93 62.78
CA THR A 437 -8.10 38.45 62.01
C THR A 437 -8.42 38.46 60.51
N CYS A 438 -9.65 38.10 60.12
CA CYS A 438 -10.15 38.19 58.75
C CYS A 438 -10.43 39.63 58.29
N VAL A 439 -10.66 40.58 59.20
CA VAL A 439 -10.70 42.01 58.86
C VAL A 439 -9.28 42.57 58.69
N ALA A 440 -8.29 42.01 59.38
CA ALA A 440 -6.88 42.40 59.28
C ALA A 440 -6.16 41.75 58.08
N ASP A 441 -6.56 40.55 57.66
CA ASP A 441 -6.11 39.84 56.46
C ASP A 441 -7.30 39.11 55.80
N PRO A 442 -8.05 39.81 54.94
CA PRO A 442 -9.29 39.30 54.35
C PRO A 442 -9.12 38.26 53.25
N PHE A 443 -7.87 37.98 52.86
CA PHE A 443 -7.54 37.00 51.82
C PHE A 443 -6.81 35.79 52.40
N ALA A 444 -6.68 35.72 53.73
CA ALA A 444 -6.29 34.50 54.42
C ALA A 444 -7.29 33.39 54.03
N PRO A 445 -6.83 32.23 53.53
CA PRO A 445 -7.70 31.14 53.07
C PRO A 445 -8.69 30.63 54.14
N SER A 446 -8.39 30.91 55.41
CA SER A 446 -9.17 30.54 56.59
C SER A 446 -10.38 31.45 56.87
N CYS A 447 -10.59 32.49 56.04
CA CYS A 447 -11.57 33.56 56.24
C CYS A 447 -12.69 33.53 55.20
N THR A 448 -13.52 32.48 55.24
CA THR A 448 -14.77 32.38 54.47
C THR A 448 -15.99 32.61 55.37
N ALA A 449 -17.13 33.00 54.79
CA ALA A 449 -18.38 33.20 55.53
C ALA A 449 -18.81 31.93 56.30
N GLU A 450 -18.45 30.75 55.80
CA GLU A 450 -18.67 29.45 56.43
C GLU A 450 -17.56 29.06 57.43
N ALA A 451 -16.30 29.47 57.23
CA ALA A 451 -15.17 29.13 58.11
C ALA A 451 -15.17 29.89 59.44
N VAL A 452 -15.91 31.01 59.54
CA VAL A 452 -16.17 31.70 60.82
C VAL A 452 -17.21 30.92 61.66
N ALA A 453 -17.86 29.89 61.08
CA ALA A 453 -18.90 29.08 61.72
C ALA A 453 -18.51 27.62 62.11
N ALA A 454 -17.36 27.06 61.70
CA ALA A 454 -17.04 25.61 61.83
C ALA A 454 -15.74 25.27 62.62
N SER A 455 -15.78 24.24 63.49
CA SER A 455 -14.64 23.73 64.30
C SER A 455 -14.46 22.19 64.23
N THR A 456 -13.24 21.76 63.81
CA THR A 456 -12.31 20.69 64.28
C THR A 456 -12.32 19.19 63.88
N CYS A 457 -13.28 18.59 63.19
CA CYS A 457 -13.04 17.27 62.51
C CYS A 457 -13.32 17.34 61.00
N PRO A 458 -14.44 17.95 60.57
CA PRO A 458 -14.72 18.15 59.14
C PRO A 458 -13.66 19.03 58.47
N ALA A 459 -13.17 20.06 59.17
CA ALA A 459 -12.18 20.99 58.64
C ALA A 459 -10.82 20.33 58.34
N ASP A 460 -10.39 19.38 59.17
CA ASP A 460 -9.10 18.68 58.96
C ASP A 460 -9.22 17.63 57.85
N ALA A 461 -10.37 16.95 57.76
CA ALA A 461 -10.67 16.05 56.65
C ALA A 461 -10.84 16.79 55.32
N GLU A 462 -11.47 17.97 55.33
CA GLU A 462 -11.58 18.86 54.17
C GLU A 462 -10.23 19.45 53.77
N ALA A 463 -9.36 19.78 54.73
CA ALA A 463 -7.99 20.22 54.45
C ALA A 463 -7.15 19.09 53.82
N ALA A 464 -7.24 17.87 54.34
CA ALA A 464 -6.60 16.71 53.74
C ALA A 464 -7.15 16.41 52.34
N ALA A 465 -8.47 16.55 52.14
CA ALA A 465 -9.12 16.40 50.84
C ALA A 465 -8.69 17.49 49.84
N ALA A 466 -8.61 18.75 50.27
CA ALA A 466 -8.15 19.86 49.45
C ALA A 466 -6.68 19.67 49.05
N LEU A 467 -5.83 19.27 49.99
CA LEU A 467 -4.42 19.01 49.71
C LEU A 467 -4.23 17.81 48.79
N ALA A 468 -5.04 16.76 48.92
CA ALA A 468 -5.04 15.62 48.01
C ALA A 468 -5.52 15.99 46.59
N ALA A 469 -6.51 16.87 46.48
CA ALA A 469 -6.97 17.41 45.20
C ALA A 469 -5.93 18.32 44.55
N GLU A 470 -5.29 19.21 45.32
CA GLU A 470 -4.23 20.11 44.85
C GLU A 470 -2.99 19.35 44.39
N THR A 471 -2.52 18.40 45.19
CA THR A 471 -1.34 17.58 44.87
C THR A 471 -1.64 16.44 43.90
N ARG A 472 -2.91 16.24 43.55
CA ARG A 472 -3.41 15.10 42.76
C ARG A 472 -2.86 13.75 43.25
N SER A 473 -2.87 13.55 44.57
CA SER A 473 -2.28 12.40 45.24
C SER A 473 -3.16 11.94 46.40
N LEU A 474 -3.22 10.63 46.66
CA LEU A 474 -3.92 10.08 47.82
C LEU A 474 -3.12 10.21 49.12
N ALA A 475 -1.82 10.53 49.04
CA ALA A 475 -0.93 10.56 50.21
C ALA A 475 -1.42 11.48 51.35
N PRO A 476 -1.94 12.71 51.10
CA PRO A 476 -2.46 13.55 52.18
C PRO A 476 -3.65 12.96 52.94
N LEU A 477 -4.51 12.20 52.24
CA LEU A 477 -5.65 11.50 52.85
C LEU A 477 -5.19 10.29 53.66
N ASP A 478 -4.21 9.55 53.15
CA ASP A 478 -3.60 8.42 53.85
C ASP A 478 -2.83 8.87 55.12
N ASP A 479 -2.09 9.98 55.02
CA ASP A 479 -1.37 10.59 56.13
C ASP A 479 -2.34 11.12 57.21
N PHE A 480 -3.45 11.76 56.81
CA PHE A 480 -4.51 12.17 57.74
C PHE A 480 -5.14 10.97 58.46
N ALA A 481 -5.50 9.92 57.71
CA ALA A 481 -6.09 8.72 58.29
C ALA A 481 -5.15 8.00 59.26
N ALA A 482 -3.83 8.01 58.98
CA ALA A 482 -2.82 7.44 59.86
C ALA A 482 -2.56 8.30 61.10
N ALA A 483 -2.53 9.62 60.95
CA ALA A 483 -2.24 10.56 62.04
C ALA A 483 -3.42 10.79 62.98
N SER A 484 -4.66 10.61 62.50
CA SER A 484 -5.89 10.91 63.26
C SER A 484 -7.01 9.90 62.95
N PRO A 485 -6.86 8.63 63.35
CA PRO A 485 -7.77 7.54 62.97
C PRO A 485 -9.22 7.72 63.47
N ASP A 486 -9.41 8.33 64.64
CA ASP A 486 -10.75 8.60 65.19
C ASP A 486 -11.50 9.66 64.35
N CYS A 487 -10.81 10.74 63.95
CA CYS A 487 -11.37 11.78 63.07
C CYS A 487 -11.65 11.25 61.65
N ALA A 488 -10.79 10.37 61.14
CA ALA A 488 -10.98 9.72 59.85
C ALA A 488 -12.18 8.76 59.84
N ALA A 489 -12.46 8.08 60.97
CA ALA A 489 -13.66 7.27 61.12
C ALA A 489 -14.94 8.13 61.18
N GLU A 490 -14.90 9.27 61.89
CA GLU A 490 -16.02 10.23 61.97
C GLU A 490 -16.32 10.90 60.62
N THR A 491 -15.28 11.16 59.81
CA THR A 491 -15.38 11.83 58.50
C THR A 491 -15.21 10.88 57.31
N ALA A 492 -15.46 9.58 57.53
CA ALA A 492 -15.21 8.54 56.54
C ALA A 492 -15.89 8.81 55.18
N ALA A 493 -17.08 9.42 55.19
CA ALA A 493 -17.79 9.81 53.97
C ALA A 493 -17.06 10.91 53.18
N THR A 494 -16.51 11.92 53.87
CA THR A 494 -15.74 13.01 53.26
C THR A 494 -14.42 12.49 52.68
N VAL A 495 -13.70 11.65 53.44
CA VAL A 495 -12.47 11.02 52.98
C VAL A 495 -12.74 10.11 51.77
N ALA A 496 -13.79 9.29 51.81
CA ALA A 496 -14.16 8.43 50.69
C ALA A 496 -14.53 9.24 49.44
N SER A 497 -15.34 10.29 49.58
CA SER A 497 -15.72 11.18 48.49
C SER A 497 -14.51 11.92 47.90
N ALA A 498 -13.55 12.32 48.74
CA ALA A 498 -12.32 12.96 48.29
C ALA A 498 -11.41 11.98 47.53
N ARG A 499 -11.25 10.74 48.02
CA ARG A 499 -10.52 9.69 47.29
C ARG A 499 -11.14 9.43 45.92
N GLU A 500 -12.48 9.34 45.85
CA GLU A 500 -13.19 9.14 44.59
C GLU A 500 -12.97 10.32 43.63
N ALA A 501 -13.07 11.56 44.12
CA ALA A 501 -12.84 12.76 43.31
C ALA A 501 -11.39 12.87 42.79
N VAL A 502 -10.39 12.58 43.64
CA VAL A 502 -8.97 12.56 43.25
C VAL A 502 -8.70 11.47 42.21
N CYS A 503 -9.24 10.27 42.42
CA CYS A 503 -9.10 9.18 41.45
C CYS A 503 -9.82 9.48 40.12
N ALA A 504 -11.02 10.08 40.16
CA ALA A 504 -11.78 10.45 38.97
C ALA A 504 -11.10 11.60 38.19
N ALA A 505 -10.47 12.55 38.88
CA ALA A 505 -9.68 13.60 38.24
C ALA A 505 -8.46 13.01 37.52
N GLY A 506 -7.77 12.05 38.15
CA GLY A 506 -6.60 11.38 37.57
C GLY A 506 -6.92 10.42 36.41
N GLU A 507 -8.11 9.80 36.39
CA GLU A 507 -8.53 8.90 35.30
C GLU A 507 -8.70 9.62 33.95
N ASN A 508 -9.03 10.92 33.97
CA ASN A 508 -9.28 11.73 32.77
C ASN A 508 -8.00 12.27 32.10
N ASP A 509 -6.82 12.10 32.71
CA ASP A 509 -5.57 12.71 32.22
C ASP A 509 -4.91 11.91 31.07
N GLY A 510 -5.41 10.71 30.72
CA GLY A 510 -5.01 9.95 29.52
C GLY A 510 -3.54 9.50 29.42
N GLY A 511 -2.70 9.83 30.40
CA GLY A 511 -1.26 9.58 30.46
C GLY A 511 -0.85 8.46 31.44
N PRO A 512 0.46 8.27 31.67
CA PRO A 512 0.95 7.31 32.67
C PRO A 512 0.43 7.66 34.07
N VAL A 513 0.16 6.64 34.90
CA VAL A 513 -0.38 6.81 36.27
C VAL A 513 0.49 7.80 37.04
N PRO A 514 -0.06 8.96 37.48
CA PRO A 514 0.68 9.91 38.29
C PRO A 514 1.13 9.30 39.63
N ALA A 515 2.31 9.70 40.10
CA ALA A 515 2.85 9.23 41.37
C ALA A 515 1.91 9.62 42.54
N GLY A 516 1.56 8.66 43.40
CA GLY A 516 0.61 8.85 44.50
C GLY A 516 -0.84 8.47 44.19
N LEU A 517 -1.15 7.99 42.98
CA LEU A 517 -2.46 7.47 42.58
C LEU A 517 -2.47 5.95 42.33
N GLU A 518 -1.41 5.23 42.69
CA GLU A 518 -1.23 3.81 42.39
C GLU A 518 -2.28 2.91 43.08
N ALA A 519 -2.91 3.40 44.14
CA ALA A 519 -3.99 2.74 44.86
C ALA A 519 -5.39 3.05 44.31
N CYS A 520 -5.51 3.96 43.34
CA CYS A 520 -6.80 4.29 42.72
C CYS A 520 -7.35 3.11 41.89
N PRO A 521 -8.67 2.89 41.86
CA PRO A 521 -9.27 1.78 41.11
C PRO A 521 -8.90 1.77 39.62
N PHE A 522 -8.85 2.94 38.95
CA PHE A 522 -8.46 3.02 37.54
C PHE A 522 -6.98 2.63 37.33
N ALA A 523 -6.09 3.02 38.23
CA ALA A 523 -4.66 2.70 38.17
C ALA A 523 -4.40 1.22 38.40
N VAL A 524 -5.13 0.61 39.35
CA VAL A 524 -5.12 -0.84 39.57
C VAL A 524 -5.64 -1.56 38.33
N ALA A 525 -6.79 -1.13 37.79
CA ALA A 525 -7.36 -1.72 36.58
C ALA A 525 -6.46 -1.52 35.35
N LEU A 526 -5.74 -0.41 35.24
CA LEU A 526 -4.78 -0.14 34.18
C LEU A 526 -3.56 -1.04 34.31
N ARG A 527 -3.00 -1.19 35.52
CA ARG A 527 -1.90 -2.11 35.79
C ARG A 527 -2.29 -3.56 35.53
N ASP A 528 -3.50 -3.96 35.89
CA ASP A 528 -4.01 -5.31 35.65
C ASP A 528 -4.24 -5.53 34.15
N ARG A 529 -4.76 -4.53 33.43
CA ARG A 529 -4.85 -4.54 31.96
C ARG A 529 -3.49 -4.59 31.28
N GLN A 530 -2.51 -3.80 31.73
CA GLN A 530 -1.14 -3.82 31.22
C GLN A 530 -0.48 -5.16 31.49
N SER A 531 -0.63 -5.71 32.71
CA SER A 531 -0.09 -7.03 33.05
C SER A 531 -0.74 -8.14 32.22
N ALA A 532 -2.05 -8.05 31.97
CA ALA A 532 -2.75 -8.96 31.07
C ALA A 532 -2.30 -8.81 29.60
N GLN A 533 -2.06 -7.57 29.16
CA GLN A 533 -1.53 -7.28 27.83
C GLN A 533 -0.09 -7.78 27.65
N ASP A 534 0.77 -7.58 28.65
CA ASP A 534 2.15 -8.08 28.66
C ASP A 534 2.18 -9.62 28.68
N ALA A 535 1.28 -10.25 29.45
CA ALA A 535 1.09 -11.70 29.42
C ALA A 535 0.61 -12.18 28.04
N CYS A 536 -0.34 -11.49 27.41
CA CYS A 536 -0.76 -11.77 26.03
C CYS A 536 0.40 -11.64 25.03
N ILE A 537 1.22 -10.58 25.15
CA ILE A 537 2.40 -10.38 24.31
C ILE A 537 3.40 -11.52 24.49
N ALA A 538 3.75 -11.85 25.73
CA ALA A 538 4.69 -12.91 26.05
C ALA A 538 4.20 -14.27 25.51
N ALA A 539 2.93 -14.61 25.76
CA ALA A 539 2.31 -15.83 25.24
C ALA A 539 2.30 -15.87 23.71
N TYR A 540 2.04 -14.74 23.04
CA TYR A 540 2.13 -14.65 21.59
C TYR A 540 3.56 -14.82 21.06
N GLN A 541 4.58 -14.24 21.71
CA GLN A 541 5.96 -14.41 21.26
C GLN A 541 6.42 -15.87 21.37
N GLU A 542 6.01 -16.55 22.44
CA GLU A 542 6.23 -17.99 22.60
C GLU A 542 5.49 -18.79 21.50
N ALA A 543 4.22 -18.46 21.25
CA ALA A 543 3.40 -19.10 20.21
C ALA A 543 3.96 -18.90 18.79
N LYS A 544 4.40 -17.68 18.47
CA LYS A 544 4.93 -17.28 17.16
C LYS A 544 6.18 -18.07 16.79
N THR A 545 7.08 -18.27 17.76
CA THR A 545 8.37 -18.95 17.54
C THR A 545 8.33 -20.44 17.86
N GLY A 546 7.33 -20.89 18.62
CA GLY A 546 7.16 -22.26 19.06
C GLY A 546 6.46 -23.19 18.04
N PRO A 547 6.28 -24.48 18.42
CA PRO A 547 5.57 -25.47 17.60
C PRO A 547 4.14 -25.06 17.24
N ALA A 548 3.55 -25.70 16.23
CA ALA A 548 2.18 -25.41 15.79
C ALA A 548 1.15 -25.57 16.94
N GLY A 549 1.37 -26.55 17.83
CA GLY A 549 0.50 -26.76 18.99
C GLY A 549 0.48 -25.59 19.97
N THR A 550 1.60 -24.90 20.18
CA THR A 550 1.65 -23.71 21.04
C THR A 550 0.85 -22.56 20.43
N LEU A 551 0.94 -22.38 19.11
CA LEU A 551 0.15 -21.39 18.38
C LEU A 551 -1.34 -21.72 18.38
N ALA A 552 -1.71 -22.99 18.20
CA ALA A 552 -3.10 -23.42 18.27
C ALA A 552 -3.71 -23.18 19.65
N ARG A 553 -2.96 -23.51 20.72
CA ARG A 553 -3.37 -23.24 22.09
C ARG A 553 -3.58 -21.75 22.35
N PHE A 554 -2.68 -20.90 21.84
CA PHE A 554 -2.88 -19.45 21.92
C PHE A 554 -4.19 -19.02 21.25
N LEU A 555 -4.46 -19.51 20.03
CA LEU A 555 -5.68 -19.21 19.29
C LEU A 555 -6.96 -19.73 19.95
N THR A 556 -6.89 -20.66 20.89
CA THR A 556 -8.05 -21.15 21.64
C THR A 556 -8.21 -20.52 23.02
N GLU A 557 -7.10 -20.25 23.71
CA GLU A 557 -7.10 -19.76 25.10
C GLU A 557 -7.09 -18.22 25.20
N HIS A 558 -6.69 -17.53 24.12
CA HIS A 558 -6.40 -16.09 24.12
C HIS A 558 -7.16 -15.31 23.03
N GLU A 559 -8.42 -15.66 22.77
CA GLU A 559 -9.26 -15.00 21.75
C GLU A 559 -9.42 -13.48 21.97
N ALA A 560 -9.46 -13.04 23.23
CA ALA A 560 -9.57 -11.63 23.60
C ALA A 560 -8.23 -10.87 23.59
N CYS A 561 -7.09 -11.54 23.32
CA CYS A 561 -5.80 -10.85 23.27
C CYS A 561 -5.65 -10.01 21.99
N PRO A 562 -5.13 -8.77 22.05
CA PRO A 562 -4.90 -7.95 20.85
C PRO A 562 -4.01 -8.63 19.79
N GLN A 563 -3.16 -9.56 20.19
CA GLN A 563 -2.26 -10.31 19.31
C GLN A 563 -2.95 -11.47 18.58
N TYR A 564 -4.24 -11.73 18.85
CA TYR A 564 -5.01 -12.81 18.22
C TYR A 564 -4.95 -12.76 16.69
N VAL A 565 -5.19 -11.59 16.10
CA VAL A 565 -5.14 -11.41 14.63
C VAL A 565 -3.75 -11.73 14.07
N ASN A 566 -2.68 -11.35 14.78
CA ASN A 566 -1.32 -11.69 14.39
C ASN A 566 -1.03 -13.20 14.50
N ALA A 567 -1.58 -13.87 15.51
CA ALA A 567 -1.50 -15.32 15.66
C ALA A 567 -2.26 -16.07 14.56
N VAL A 568 -3.42 -15.55 14.13
CA VAL A 568 -4.17 -16.08 12.97
C VAL A 568 -3.34 -15.94 11.70
N ALA A 569 -2.72 -14.77 11.48
CA ALA A 569 -1.84 -14.56 10.33
C ALA A 569 -0.61 -15.49 10.34
N GLU A 570 -0.02 -15.75 11.51
CA GLU A 570 1.10 -16.70 11.62
C GLU A 570 0.65 -18.14 11.34
N ARG A 571 -0.54 -18.56 11.82
CA ARG A 571 -1.13 -19.86 11.49
C ARG A 571 -1.31 -20.00 9.99
N ASP A 572 -1.95 -19.03 9.36
CA ASP A 572 -2.22 -19.06 7.92
C ASP A 572 -0.91 -19.02 7.12
N GLY A 573 0.09 -18.30 7.60
CA GLY A 573 1.45 -18.33 7.07
C GLY A 573 2.10 -19.71 7.13
N ARG A 574 1.96 -20.44 8.24
CA ARG A 574 2.46 -21.83 8.37
C ARG A 574 1.75 -22.78 7.41
N ILE A 575 0.42 -22.66 7.29
CA ILE A 575 -0.39 -23.45 6.36
C ILE A 575 0.03 -23.18 4.91
N ASN A 576 0.15 -21.91 4.52
CA ASN A 576 0.54 -21.53 3.16
C ASN A 576 1.95 -22.03 2.80
N ARG A 577 2.90 -21.96 3.73
CA ARG A 577 4.24 -22.55 3.53
C ARG A 577 4.18 -24.06 3.32
N ALA A 578 3.34 -24.77 4.07
CA ALA A 578 3.16 -26.21 3.91
C ALA A 578 2.50 -26.58 2.56
N ILE A 579 1.51 -25.81 2.12
CA ILE A 579 0.88 -25.98 0.80
C ILE A 579 1.91 -25.73 -0.31
N GLN A 580 2.70 -24.66 -0.21
CA GLN A 580 3.74 -24.37 -1.19
C GLN A 580 4.80 -25.48 -1.25
N ALA A 581 5.24 -25.99 -0.08
CA ALA A 581 6.16 -27.12 0.01
C ALA A 581 5.59 -28.38 -0.69
N ALA A 582 4.29 -28.63 -0.52
CA ALA A 582 3.59 -29.70 -1.22
C ALA A 582 3.56 -29.52 -2.74
N GLU A 583 3.31 -28.31 -3.24
CA GLU A 583 3.25 -28.01 -4.67
C GLU A 583 4.61 -28.18 -5.38
N ILE A 584 5.71 -27.89 -4.68
CA ILE A 584 7.07 -28.00 -5.24
C ILE A 584 7.71 -29.37 -4.99
N ALA A 585 7.14 -30.23 -4.12
CA ALA A 585 7.69 -31.55 -3.84
C ALA A 585 7.79 -32.40 -5.12
N ARG A 586 8.97 -32.99 -5.37
CA ARG A 586 9.23 -33.81 -6.58
C ARG A 586 9.63 -35.24 -6.22
N SER A 587 10.35 -35.43 -5.13
CA SER A 587 10.77 -36.75 -4.66
C SER A 587 9.73 -37.40 -3.74
N ARG A 588 9.79 -38.72 -3.62
CA ARG A 588 8.96 -39.48 -2.67
C ARG A 588 9.12 -38.97 -1.23
N ALA A 589 10.36 -38.72 -0.80
CA ALA A 589 10.67 -38.25 0.54
C ALA A 589 10.10 -36.84 0.80
N GLU A 590 10.20 -35.93 -0.16
CA GLU A 590 9.61 -34.58 -0.04
C GLU A 590 8.09 -34.62 0.04
N ARG A 591 7.45 -35.51 -0.73
CA ARG A 591 5.99 -35.68 -0.71
C ARG A 591 5.49 -36.30 0.58
N GLU A 592 6.19 -37.33 1.09
CA GLU A 592 5.89 -37.92 2.40
C GLU A 592 6.04 -36.89 3.53
N ALA A 593 7.10 -36.07 3.49
CA ALA A 593 7.31 -34.99 4.47
C ALA A 593 6.25 -33.88 4.38
N ALA A 594 5.88 -33.47 3.17
CA ALA A 594 4.84 -32.46 2.96
C ALA A 594 3.45 -32.97 3.38
N ALA A 595 3.12 -34.22 3.08
CA ALA A 595 1.88 -34.86 3.51
C ALA A 595 1.79 -34.95 5.05
N ALA A 596 2.89 -35.35 5.71
CA ALA A 596 2.96 -35.40 7.17
C ALA A 596 2.75 -34.02 7.80
N THR A 597 3.39 -32.99 7.24
CA THR A 597 3.26 -31.59 7.72
C THR A 597 1.83 -31.08 7.57
N LEU A 598 1.18 -31.32 6.43
CA LEU A 598 -0.21 -30.91 6.19
C LEU A 598 -1.18 -31.63 7.14
N GLY A 599 -0.96 -32.92 7.41
CA GLY A 599 -1.76 -33.68 8.38
C GLY A 599 -1.60 -33.18 9.82
N GLU A 600 -0.37 -32.85 10.23
CA GLU A 600 -0.08 -32.25 11.53
C GLU A 600 -0.79 -30.91 11.70
N LEU A 601 -0.67 -30.00 10.71
CA LEU A 601 -1.30 -28.68 10.77
C LEU A 601 -2.82 -28.76 10.74
N SER A 602 -3.39 -29.63 9.89
CA SER A 602 -4.84 -29.87 9.83
C SER A 602 -5.40 -30.32 11.17
N THR A 603 -4.73 -31.28 11.82
CA THR A 603 -5.13 -31.79 13.14
C THR A 603 -4.97 -30.72 14.22
N THR A 604 -3.81 -30.07 14.25
CA THR A 604 -3.41 -29.11 15.29
C THR A 604 -4.31 -27.87 15.30
N PHE A 605 -4.70 -27.38 14.12
CA PHE A 605 -5.53 -26.18 13.99
C PHE A 605 -7.02 -26.47 13.77
N SER A 606 -7.44 -27.73 13.84
CA SER A 606 -8.83 -28.16 13.59
C SER A 606 -9.87 -27.39 14.39
N ALA A 607 -9.60 -27.04 15.65
CA ALA A 607 -10.50 -26.25 16.50
C ALA A 607 -10.64 -24.78 16.08
N THR A 608 -9.74 -24.27 15.22
CA THR A 608 -9.67 -22.86 14.80
C THR A 608 -9.90 -22.66 13.30
N LEU A 609 -9.97 -23.75 12.54
CA LEU A 609 -10.23 -23.77 11.11
C LEU A 609 -11.67 -24.20 10.85
N SER A 610 -12.22 -23.80 9.70
CA SER A 610 -13.50 -24.34 9.26
C SER A 610 -13.36 -25.81 8.83
N ASP A 611 -14.45 -26.57 8.96
CA ASP A 611 -14.50 -27.97 8.49
C ASP A 611 -14.06 -28.10 7.02
N ALA A 612 -14.41 -27.12 6.19
CA ALA A 612 -14.00 -27.08 4.78
C ALA A 612 -12.48 -26.90 4.62
N ALA A 613 -11.84 -26.06 5.44
CA ALA A 613 -10.40 -25.86 5.42
C ALA A 613 -9.65 -27.11 5.93
N VAL A 614 -10.12 -27.70 7.03
CA VAL A 614 -9.60 -28.97 7.57
C VAL A 614 -9.69 -30.06 6.50
N LYS A 615 -10.86 -30.21 5.87
CA LYS A 615 -11.06 -31.18 4.79
C LYS A 615 -10.10 -30.94 3.62
N ARG A 616 -9.91 -29.69 3.18
CA ARG A 616 -9.02 -29.35 2.07
C ARG A 616 -7.56 -29.71 2.36
N LEU A 617 -7.07 -29.45 3.57
CA LEU A 617 -5.70 -29.81 3.97
C LEU A 617 -5.52 -31.33 4.04
N THR A 618 -6.51 -32.05 4.55
CA THR A 618 -6.52 -33.51 4.60
C THR A 618 -6.52 -34.12 3.19
N ASP A 619 -7.43 -33.67 2.31
CA ASP A 619 -7.51 -34.14 0.91
C ASP A 619 -6.17 -33.90 0.17
N LEU A 620 -5.52 -32.75 0.40
CA LEU A 620 -4.22 -32.42 -0.20
C LEU A 620 -3.10 -33.35 0.30
N GLY A 621 -3.07 -33.63 1.60
CA GLY A 621 -2.12 -34.58 2.21
C GLY A 621 -2.28 -36.00 1.64
N GLU A 622 -3.52 -36.49 1.52
CA GLU A 622 -3.83 -37.79 0.93
C GLU A 622 -3.40 -37.87 -0.55
N THR A 623 -3.60 -36.79 -1.31
CA THR A 623 -3.19 -36.70 -2.72
C THR A 623 -1.66 -36.76 -2.88
N LEU A 624 -0.90 -36.19 -1.93
CA LEU A 624 0.57 -36.23 -1.96
C LEU A 624 1.13 -37.61 -1.63
N ALA A 625 0.45 -38.36 -0.75
CA ALA A 625 0.80 -39.74 -0.39
C ALA A 625 0.66 -40.73 -1.56
N VAL A 626 -0.16 -40.40 -2.57
CA VAL A 626 -0.24 -41.15 -3.84
C VAL A 626 0.73 -40.53 -4.86
N PRO A 627 1.78 -41.24 -5.33
CA PRO A 627 2.69 -40.69 -6.32
C PRO A 627 1.92 -40.29 -7.60
N THR A 628 2.19 -39.07 -8.10
CA THR A 628 1.56 -38.52 -9.31
C THR A 628 1.84 -39.43 -10.49
N CYS A 629 0.91 -39.50 -11.45
CA CYS A 629 1.02 -40.36 -12.64
C CYS A 629 2.37 -40.23 -13.34
N SER A 630 2.84 -38.99 -13.56
CA SER A 630 4.14 -38.74 -14.18
C SER A 630 5.34 -39.24 -13.35
N ALA A 631 5.29 -39.11 -12.02
CA ALA A 631 6.37 -39.58 -11.14
C ALA A 631 6.39 -41.11 -11.05
N ALA A 632 5.22 -41.72 -10.86
CA ALA A 632 5.06 -43.18 -10.83
C ALA A 632 5.45 -43.81 -12.17
N TYR A 633 5.13 -43.17 -13.30
CA TYR A 633 5.57 -43.59 -14.63
C TYR A 633 7.09 -43.53 -14.80
N LYS A 634 7.74 -42.43 -14.39
CA LYS A 634 9.21 -42.29 -14.46
C LYS A 634 9.95 -43.31 -13.57
N ASP A 635 9.38 -43.64 -12.41
CA ASP A 635 9.90 -44.70 -11.55
C ASP A 635 9.73 -46.08 -12.20
N ALA A 636 8.56 -46.34 -12.81
CA ALA A 636 8.31 -47.57 -13.57
C ALA A 636 9.25 -47.71 -14.78
N GLU A 637 9.50 -46.62 -15.50
CA GLU A 637 10.43 -46.55 -16.64
C GLU A 637 11.86 -46.91 -16.21
N ARG A 638 12.31 -46.42 -15.06
CA ARG A 638 13.60 -46.79 -14.46
C ARG A 638 13.64 -48.24 -13.97
N GLY A 639 12.50 -48.79 -13.56
CA GLY A 639 12.35 -50.18 -13.10
C GLY A 639 12.26 -51.23 -14.22
N GLY A 640 12.29 -50.82 -15.50
CA GLY A 640 12.26 -51.72 -16.65
C GLY A 640 10.88 -52.27 -17.00
N ALA A 641 10.85 -53.27 -17.90
CA ALA A 641 9.62 -53.77 -18.52
C ALA A 641 8.58 -54.27 -17.50
N ASP A 642 9.00 -55.04 -16.49
CA ASP A 642 8.08 -55.58 -15.48
C ASP A 642 7.45 -54.47 -14.60
N ALA A 643 8.21 -53.42 -14.31
CA ALA A 643 7.72 -52.28 -13.56
C ALA A 643 6.75 -51.42 -14.39
N LEU A 644 7.05 -51.21 -15.68
CA LEU A 644 6.13 -50.57 -16.63
C LEU A 644 4.83 -51.37 -16.83
N ALA A 645 4.91 -52.71 -16.88
CA ALA A 645 3.74 -53.57 -17.04
C ALA A 645 2.82 -53.55 -15.79
N ARG A 646 3.41 -53.58 -14.59
CA ARG A 646 2.66 -53.39 -13.33
C ARG A 646 2.01 -52.01 -13.27
N PHE A 647 2.77 -50.95 -13.59
CA PHE A 647 2.23 -49.58 -13.65
C PHE A 647 1.03 -49.47 -14.61
N ALA A 648 1.14 -50.03 -15.82
CA ALA A 648 0.07 -50.00 -16.82
C ALA A 648 -1.21 -50.78 -16.43
N THR A 649 -1.12 -51.63 -15.40
CA THR A 649 -2.23 -52.47 -14.89
C THR A 649 -2.83 -51.89 -13.62
N GLU A 650 -1.98 -51.43 -12.69
CA GLU A 650 -2.39 -50.99 -11.35
C GLU A 650 -2.81 -49.51 -11.30
N ARG A 651 -2.36 -48.68 -12.26
CA ARG A 651 -2.62 -47.23 -12.31
C ARG A 651 -3.54 -46.83 -13.46
N SER A 652 -4.72 -47.45 -13.54
CA SER A 652 -5.71 -47.17 -14.58
C SER A 652 -6.22 -45.71 -14.58
N ASP A 653 -6.00 -44.97 -13.49
CA ASP A 653 -6.24 -43.55 -13.35
C ASP A 653 -5.33 -42.68 -14.25
N CYS A 654 -4.15 -43.18 -14.61
CA CYS A 654 -3.11 -42.44 -15.33
C CYS A 654 -3.17 -42.62 -16.86
N ARG A 655 -4.29 -42.24 -17.49
CA ARG A 655 -4.58 -42.59 -18.91
C ARG A 655 -3.44 -42.31 -19.90
N THR A 656 -2.82 -41.13 -19.83
CA THR A 656 -1.78 -40.71 -20.78
C THR A 656 -0.49 -41.49 -20.58
N GLU A 657 -0.06 -41.63 -19.33
CA GLU A 657 1.17 -42.33 -18.96
C GLU A 657 1.03 -43.85 -19.12
N VAL A 658 -0.17 -44.41 -18.91
CA VAL A 658 -0.47 -45.81 -19.21
C VAL A 658 -0.38 -46.10 -20.71
N ALA A 659 -0.83 -45.17 -21.56
CA ALA A 659 -0.64 -45.29 -23.01
C ALA A 659 0.86 -45.29 -23.37
N ALA A 660 1.62 -44.33 -22.82
CA ALA A 660 3.07 -44.25 -23.04
C ALA A 660 3.82 -45.51 -22.55
N ALA A 661 3.42 -46.08 -21.40
CA ALA A 661 3.98 -47.32 -20.87
C ALA A 661 3.73 -48.50 -21.81
N ARG A 662 2.51 -48.61 -22.36
CA ARG A 662 2.14 -49.67 -23.31
C ARG A 662 2.89 -49.53 -24.63
N ASP A 663 3.05 -48.32 -25.15
CA ASP A 663 3.83 -48.07 -26.37
C ASP A 663 5.29 -48.47 -26.19
N ARG A 664 5.88 -48.17 -25.03
CA ARG A 664 7.27 -48.52 -24.73
C ARG A 664 7.47 -50.03 -24.58
N LEU A 665 6.53 -50.72 -23.95
CA LEU A 665 6.51 -52.19 -23.86
C LEU A 665 6.35 -52.83 -25.25
N ALA A 666 5.50 -52.27 -26.10
CA ALA A 666 5.32 -52.74 -27.48
C ALA A 666 6.61 -52.58 -28.30
N GLY A 667 7.27 -51.41 -28.22
CA GLY A 667 8.54 -51.19 -28.92
C GLY A 667 9.68 -52.07 -28.42
N GLN A 668 9.72 -52.42 -27.14
CA GLN A 668 10.73 -53.36 -26.62
C GLN A 668 10.49 -54.78 -27.13
N ARG A 669 9.23 -55.24 -27.15
CA ARG A 669 8.87 -56.53 -27.73
C ARG A 669 9.25 -56.64 -29.20
N CYS A 670 9.04 -55.58 -29.98
CA CYS A 670 9.45 -55.51 -31.39
C CYS A 670 10.97 -55.72 -31.56
N ARG A 671 11.79 -55.07 -30.72
CA ARG A 671 13.25 -55.25 -30.74
C ARG A 671 13.68 -56.66 -30.36
N ASP A 672 13.11 -57.22 -29.29
CA ASP A 672 13.46 -58.57 -28.81
C ASP A 672 13.07 -59.68 -29.81
N GLU A 673 12.02 -59.47 -30.61
CA GLU A 673 11.62 -60.36 -31.70
C GLU A 673 12.51 -60.16 -32.94
N TYR A 674 12.91 -58.92 -33.24
CA TYR A 674 13.80 -58.60 -34.36
C TYR A 674 15.24 -59.09 -34.14
N GLU A 675 15.79 -59.00 -32.92
CA GLU A 675 17.14 -59.49 -32.60
C GLU A 675 17.30 -61.01 -32.81
N LYS A 676 16.20 -61.76 -32.85
CA LYS A 676 16.20 -63.20 -33.13
C LYS A 676 16.22 -63.53 -34.63
N VAL A 677 15.98 -62.53 -35.48
CA VAL A 677 15.99 -62.67 -36.94
C VAL A 677 17.44 -62.69 -37.41
N ASP A 678 17.83 -63.70 -38.20
CA ASP A 678 19.15 -63.68 -38.81
C ASP A 678 19.24 -62.54 -39.84
N ALA A 679 20.02 -61.50 -39.50
CA ALA A 679 20.22 -60.33 -40.34
C ALA A 679 20.89 -60.63 -41.69
N ARG A 680 21.36 -61.87 -41.91
CA ARG A 680 21.93 -62.35 -43.18
C ARG A 680 20.96 -63.22 -43.98
N ASP A 681 19.82 -63.64 -43.41
CA ASP A 681 18.81 -64.42 -44.11
C ASP A 681 17.67 -63.51 -44.62
N PRO A 682 17.60 -63.22 -45.92
CA PRO A 682 16.56 -62.36 -46.50
C PRO A 682 15.15 -62.95 -46.35
N VAL A 683 15.00 -64.27 -46.17
CA VAL A 683 13.70 -64.91 -45.98
C VAL A 683 13.18 -64.68 -44.56
N GLU A 684 14.04 -64.72 -43.55
CA GLU A 684 13.64 -64.40 -42.18
C GLU A 684 13.35 -62.92 -42.01
N LEU A 685 14.17 -62.04 -42.59
CA LEU A 685 13.92 -60.60 -42.63
C LEU A 685 12.57 -60.26 -43.30
N TYR A 686 12.25 -60.92 -44.42
CA TYR A 686 10.97 -60.71 -45.12
C TYR A 686 9.77 -61.21 -44.30
N ARG A 687 9.89 -62.40 -43.67
CA ARG A 687 8.84 -62.91 -42.79
C ARG A 687 8.62 -62.01 -41.58
N PHE A 688 9.67 -61.46 -41.01
CA PHE A 688 9.56 -60.50 -39.91
C PHE A 688 8.80 -59.25 -40.36
N ALA A 689 9.22 -58.63 -41.47
CA ALA A 689 8.61 -57.42 -42.03
C ALA A 689 7.12 -57.59 -42.36
N GLN A 690 6.72 -58.75 -42.90
CA GLN A 690 5.32 -59.04 -43.22
C GLN A 690 4.49 -59.46 -42.01
N GLY A 691 5.12 -60.08 -41.00
CA GLY A 691 4.45 -60.60 -39.81
C GLY A 691 4.23 -59.59 -38.69
N HIS A 692 4.98 -58.48 -38.68
CA HIS A 692 5.02 -57.53 -37.56
C HIS A 692 4.76 -56.08 -38.01
N PRO A 693 3.63 -55.77 -38.68
CA PRO A 693 3.32 -54.42 -39.17
C PRO A 693 3.17 -53.37 -38.04
N SER A 694 3.03 -53.80 -36.79
CA SER A 694 3.03 -52.95 -35.60
C SER A 694 4.44 -52.53 -35.14
N CYS A 695 5.50 -53.00 -35.80
CA CYS A 695 6.91 -52.71 -35.50
C CYS A 695 7.54 -51.91 -36.66
N PRO A 696 7.16 -50.63 -36.86
CA PRO A 696 7.48 -49.88 -38.09
C PRO A 696 8.98 -49.63 -38.26
N THR A 697 9.71 -49.42 -37.17
CA THR A 697 11.15 -49.16 -37.20
C THR A 697 11.93 -50.40 -37.60
N GLU A 698 11.69 -51.52 -36.92
CA GLU A 698 12.36 -52.80 -37.15
C GLU A 698 11.97 -53.38 -38.53
N THR A 699 10.73 -53.17 -38.96
CA THR A 699 10.28 -53.52 -40.32
C THR A 699 11.04 -52.74 -41.39
N ALA A 700 11.21 -51.42 -41.21
CA ALA A 700 11.96 -50.59 -42.14
C ALA A 700 13.47 -50.90 -42.14
N ASP A 701 14.04 -51.35 -41.01
CA ASP A 701 15.41 -51.88 -40.96
C ASP A 701 15.53 -53.21 -41.72
N ALA A 702 14.56 -54.11 -41.54
CA ALA A 702 14.54 -55.40 -42.24
C ALA A 702 14.49 -55.22 -43.77
N GLU A 703 13.62 -54.34 -44.25
CA GLU A 703 13.50 -54.00 -45.67
C GLU A 703 14.79 -53.39 -46.24
N ARG A 704 15.46 -52.51 -45.48
CA ARG A 704 16.76 -51.94 -45.87
C ARG A 704 17.85 -53.01 -45.96
N LEU A 705 17.88 -53.96 -45.03
CA LEU A 705 18.84 -55.07 -45.08
C LEU A 705 18.59 -55.98 -46.28
N ILE A 706 17.33 -56.31 -46.58
CA ILE A 706 16.96 -57.06 -47.79
C ILE A 706 17.45 -56.35 -49.05
N GLU A 707 17.28 -55.03 -49.13
CA GLU A 707 17.75 -54.23 -50.27
C GLU A 707 19.29 -54.25 -50.39
N ASN A 708 20.01 -54.15 -49.27
CA ASN A 708 21.48 -54.20 -49.25
C ASN A 708 22.01 -55.57 -49.65
N ILE A 709 21.45 -56.66 -49.10
CA ILE A 709 21.79 -58.04 -49.49
C ILE A 709 21.53 -58.25 -50.97
N GLY A 710 20.41 -57.71 -51.49
CA GLY A 710 20.12 -57.71 -52.92
C GLY A 710 21.21 -57.03 -53.74
N ARG A 711 21.60 -55.81 -53.38
CA ARG A 711 22.67 -55.04 -54.04
C ARG A 711 24.02 -55.76 -54.05
N GLU A 712 24.42 -56.36 -52.92
CA GLU A 712 25.66 -57.14 -52.84
C GLU A 712 25.62 -58.39 -53.72
N CYS A 713 24.50 -59.12 -53.74
CA CYS A 713 24.29 -60.29 -54.62
C CYS A 713 24.51 -59.93 -56.10
N ILE A 714 24.03 -58.75 -56.52
CA ILE A 714 24.16 -58.23 -57.89
C ILE A 714 25.61 -57.82 -58.18
N TYR A 715 26.26 -57.14 -57.25
CA TYR A 715 27.64 -56.71 -57.39
C TYR A 715 28.61 -57.91 -57.50
N ASP A 716 28.43 -58.93 -56.67
CA ASP A 716 29.18 -60.18 -56.73
C ASP A 716 28.93 -60.95 -58.04
N ALA A 717 27.67 -60.99 -58.50
CA ALA A 717 27.32 -61.63 -59.76
C ALA A 717 27.96 -60.91 -60.96
N GLN A 718 28.07 -59.57 -60.92
CA GLN A 718 28.71 -58.78 -61.97
C GLN A 718 30.24 -58.92 -61.98
N ASN A 719 30.89 -59.04 -60.82
CA ASN A 719 32.35 -59.18 -60.73
C ASN A 719 32.86 -60.62 -60.94
N GLY A 720 32.01 -61.62 -60.70
CA GLY A 720 32.30 -63.04 -60.99
C GLY A 720 32.44 -63.36 -62.48
N LEU A 721 32.09 -62.44 -63.38
CA LEU A 721 32.22 -62.58 -64.84
C LEU A 721 33.65 -62.38 -65.39
N SER A 722 34.65 -62.15 -64.53
CA SER A 722 36.06 -61.95 -64.94
C SER A 722 36.99 -63.15 -64.75
N ALA A 723 36.49 -64.30 -64.25
CA ALA A 723 37.31 -65.49 -63.99
C ALA A 723 36.70 -66.76 -64.61
N GLN A 724 37.58 -67.73 -64.93
CA GLN A 724 37.40 -68.94 -65.76
C GLN A 724 36.10 -69.75 -65.56
N LEU A 725 35.77 -70.59 -66.56
CA LEU A 725 34.52 -71.37 -66.74
C LEU A 725 33.92 -72.03 -65.48
N ASP A 726 34.71 -72.43 -64.48
CA ASP A 726 34.21 -73.03 -63.23
C ASP A 726 33.49 -72.02 -62.31
N VAL A 727 33.77 -70.72 -62.47
CA VAL A 727 33.08 -69.63 -61.77
C VAL A 727 31.67 -69.40 -62.34
N ILE A 728 31.41 -69.77 -63.60
CA ILE A 728 30.09 -69.57 -64.24
C ILE A 728 29.03 -70.47 -63.60
N ASN A 729 29.36 -71.71 -63.24
CA ASN A 729 28.43 -72.61 -62.54
C ASN A 729 28.16 -72.15 -61.10
N THR A 730 29.20 -71.67 -60.40
CA THR A 730 29.07 -71.08 -59.06
C THR A 730 28.27 -69.76 -59.09
N ALA A 731 28.45 -68.95 -60.13
CA ALA A 731 27.69 -67.74 -60.38
C ALA A 731 26.22 -68.05 -60.72
N LEU A 732 25.93 -69.15 -61.42
CA LEU A 732 24.57 -69.60 -61.68
C LEU A 732 23.84 -70.11 -60.42
N GLU A 733 24.53 -70.76 -59.48
CA GLU A 733 23.97 -71.11 -58.16
C GLU A 733 23.71 -69.86 -57.30
N LYS A 734 24.67 -68.93 -57.23
CA LYS A 734 24.49 -67.63 -56.56
C LYS A 734 23.35 -66.82 -57.18
N LEU A 735 23.23 -66.80 -58.51
CA LEU A 735 22.11 -66.18 -59.25
C LEU A 735 20.78 -66.92 -59.01
N GLY A 736 20.79 -68.23 -58.78
CA GLY A 736 19.62 -69.00 -58.34
C GLY A 736 19.13 -68.59 -56.94
N GLY A 737 20.07 -68.27 -56.05
CA GLY A 737 19.81 -67.62 -54.77
C GLY A 737 19.24 -66.21 -54.93
N CYS A 738 19.86 -65.36 -55.76
CA CYS A 738 19.36 -64.01 -56.02
C CYS A 738 17.96 -64.02 -56.69
N ARG A 739 17.65 -65.00 -57.56
CA ARG A 739 16.34 -65.15 -58.21
C ARG A 739 15.21 -65.44 -57.23
N ARG A 740 15.47 -66.14 -56.12
CA ARG A 740 14.50 -66.32 -55.03
C ARG A 740 14.22 -65.00 -54.30
N ILE A 741 15.22 -64.14 -54.15
CA ILE A 741 15.07 -62.79 -53.55
C ILE A 741 14.25 -61.88 -54.46
N THR A 742 14.46 -61.93 -55.78
CA THR A 742 13.69 -61.13 -56.77
C THR A 742 12.21 -61.55 -56.87
N LEU A 743 11.87 -62.81 -56.54
CA LEU A 743 10.49 -63.31 -56.56
C LEU A 743 9.67 -62.93 -55.30
N LEU A 744 10.34 -62.52 -54.21
CA LEU A 744 9.70 -62.23 -52.92
C LEU A 744 9.39 -60.75 -52.69
N SER A 745 9.85 -59.84 -53.56
CA SER A 745 9.56 -58.41 -53.46
C SER A 745 8.98 -57.88 -54.77
N PRO A 746 7.66 -57.62 -54.85
CA PRO A 746 7.03 -57.01 -56.03
C PRO A 746 7.45 -55.54 -56.24
N ALA A 747 8.17 -54.92 -55.29
CA ALA A 747 8.54 -53.51 -55.31
C ALA A 747 9.80 -53.18 -56.13
N LEU A 748 10.36 -54.15 -56.86
CA LEU A 748 11.56 -53.97 -57.69
C LEU A 748 11.24 -53.75 -59.19
N ASP A 749 10.14 -53.06 -59.49
CA ASP A 749 9.88 -52.60 -60.85
C ASP A 749 10.76 -51.38 -61.17
N GLY A 750 11.84 -51.64 -61.90
CA GLY A 750 12.88 -50.68 -62.20
C GLY A 750 14.10 -51.38 -62.82
N PRO A 751 15.35 -50.95 -62.53
CA PRO A 751 16.57 -51.21 -63.32
C PRO A 751 16.96 -52.70 -63.57
N TYR A 752 16.18 -53.66 -63.08
CA TYR A 752 16.38 -55.11 -63.19
C TYR A 752 15.80 -55.79 -64.43
N ALA A 753 14.94 -55.11 -65.21
CA ALA A 753 14.61 -55.56 -66.57
C ALA A 753 15.87 -55.67 -67.46
N GLY A 754 16.91 -54.90 -67.12
CA GLY A 754 18.23 -54.97 -67.72
C GLY A 754 18.97 -56.27 -67.42
N ALA A 755 18.85 -56.86 -66.21
CA ALA A 755 19.59 -58.06 -65.82
C ALA A 755 19.07 -59.32 -66.53
N GLU A 756 17.74 -59.44 -66.68
CA GLU A 756 17.12 -60.53 -67.45
C GLU A 756 17.41 -60.40 -68.96
N LYS A 757 17.49 -59.15 -69.46
CA LYS A 757 17.94 -58.82 -70.81
C LYS A 757 19.42 -59.12 -71.00
N THR A 758 20.26 -58.86 -70.00
CA THR A 758 21.70 -59.17 -70.00
C THR A 758 21.95 -60.68 -69.95
N LEU A 759 21.17 -61.46 -69.20
CA LEU A 759 21.25 -62.93 -69.17
C LEU A 759 20.86 -63.54 -70.53
N ARG A 760 19.76 -63.05 -71.13
CA ARG A 760 19.34 -63.43 -72.50
C ARG A 760 20.36 -62.98 -73.55
N ASN A 761 20.98 -61.81 -73.37
CA ASN A 761 22.02 -61.28 -74.24
C ASN A 761 23.34 -62.05 -74.08
N LEU A 762 23.68 -62.58 -72.90
CA LEU A 762 24.85 -63.44 -72.68
C LEU A 762 24.65 -64.82 -73.29
N GLN A 763 23.46 -65.39 -73.17
CA GLN A 763 23.08 -66.62 -73.89
C GLN A 763 23.12 -66.42 -75.41
N ARG A 764 22.72 -65.24 -75.90
CA ARG A 764 22.88 -64.85 -77.31
C ARG A 764 24.33 -64.54 -77.69
N ALA A 765 25.12 -63.92 -76.81
CA ALA A 765 26.52 -63.57 -77.05
C ALA A 765 27.43 -64.80 -77.08
N LEU A 766 27.13 -65.84 -76.30
CA LEU A 766 27.78 -67.15 -76.42
C LEU A 766 27.42 -67.85 -77.74
N ALA A 767 26.20 -67.63 -78.26
CA ALA A 767 25.79 -68.11 -79.59
C ALA A 767 26.35 -67.26 -80.75
N LEU A 768 26.61 -65.96 -80.53
CA LEU A 768 27.15 -65.01 -81.50
C LEU A 768 28.68 -64.97 -81.52
N ALA A 769 29.38 -65.22 -80.41
CA ALA A 769 30.84 -65.30 -80.36
C ALA A 769 31.41 -66.53 -81.12
N ALA A 770 30.55 -67.45 -81.55
CA ALA A 770 30.87 -68.52 -82.49
C ALA A 770 30.83 -68.08 -83.97
N ALA A 771 30.38 -66.86 -84.29
CA ALA A 771 30.25 -66.35 -85.65
C ALA A 771 30.76 -64.89 -85.77
N GLN A 772 31.78 -64.65 -86.61
CA GLN A 772 32.32 -63.35 -87.07
C GLN A 772 33.24 -62.63 -86.06
N GLN A 773 34.56 -62.43 -86.22
CA GLN A 773 35.48 -62.31 -87.38
C GLN A 773 34.95 -61.44 -88.54
N ALA A 774 35.09 -60.11 -88.43
CA ALA A 774 35.69 -59.21 -89.45
C ALA A 774 35.37 -57.70 -89.25
N ALA A 775 36.43 -56.89 -89.26
CA ALA A 775 36.59 -55.51 -89.78
C ALA A 775 36.03 -54.24 -89.08
N ASP A 776 36.97 -53.31 -88.87
CA ASP A 776 36.97 -51.86 -88.52
C ASP A 776 36.59 -50.96 -89.77
N PRO A 777 36.50 -49.59 -89.81
CA PRO A 777 37.02 -48.56 -88.89
C PRO A 777 36.23 -47.23 -88.63
N GLN A 778 36.74 -46.51 -87.62
CA GLN A 778 36.57 -45.11 -87.10
C GLN A 778 36.61 -43.94 -88.15
N PRO A 779 36.20 -42.64 -87.90
CA PRO A 779 36.91 -41.71 -86.96
C PRO A 779 36.27 -40.37 -86.42
N LYS A 780 36.72 -39.92 -85.21
CA LYS A 780 37.28 -38.56 -84.83
C LYS A 780 36.39 -37.29 -84.49
N PRO A 781 36.91 -36.20 -83.83
CA PRO A 781 36.52 -35.78 -82.44
C PRO A 781 36.27 -34.25 -82.12
N GLY A 782 35.70 -33.98 -80.91
CA GLY A 782 35.84 -32.76 -80.05
C GLY A 782 35.10 -31.44 -80.42
N PRO A 783 35.04 -30.38 -79.57
CA PRO A 783 35.22 -30.22 -78.11
C PRO A 783 34.00 -29.51 -77.40
N GLY A 784 34.06 -29.33 -76.08
CA GLY A 784 32.90 -29.05 -75.21
C GLY A 784 32.43 -27.60 -75.00
N TYR A 785 31.41 -27.44 -74.14
CA TYR A 785 31.07 -26.21 -73.41
C TYR A 785 30.13 -26.50 -72.22
N THR A 786 30.23 -25.66 -71.19
CA THR A 786 29.63 -25.69 -69.84
C THR A 786 28.14 -25.25 -69.79
N PRO A 787 27.39 -25.55 -68.69
CA PRO A 787 25.95 -25.25 -68.59
C PRO A 787 25.63 -23.97 -67.79
N PRO A 788 24.51 -23.30 -68.12
CA PRO A 788 23.62 -22.70 -67.09
C PRO A 788 22.12 -22.80 -67.49
N PRO A 789 21.16 -22.23 -66.74
CA PRO A 789 20.94 -22.24 -65.29
C PRO A 789 19.51 -22.73 -64.93
N SER A 790 19.25 -22.82 -63.63
CA SER A 790 17.98 -23.18 -62.97
C SER A 790 16.84 -22.17 -63.18
N TYR A 791 15.59 -22.67 -63.16
CA TYR A 791 14.33 -21.90 -63.18
C TYR A 791 13.42 -22.30 -62.00
N GLN A 792 12.79 -21.31 -61.34
CA GLN A 792 11.90 -21.41 -60.18
C GLN A 792 10.40 -21.44 -60.57
N PRO A 793 9.50 -21.87 -59.66
CA PRO A 793 8.11 -21.41 -59.59
C PRO A 793 7.78 -20.64 -58.28
N PRO A 794 6.62 -19.94 -58.19
CA PRO A 794 6.54 -18.55 -57.71
C PRO A 794 5.95 -18.32 -56.31
N ALA A 795 6.17 -17.08 -55.83
CA ALA A 795 5.63 -16.48 -54.61
C ALA A 795 4.20 -15.95 -54.77
N ASN A 796 3.38 -16.03 -53.71
CA ASN A 796 2.82 -14.86 -53.01
C ASN A 796 1.75 -15.22 -51.98
N THR A 797 2.07 -14.97 -50.70
CA THR A 797 1.14 -14.46 -49.68
C THR A 797 1.94 -13.44 -48.85
N PRO A 798 1.50 -12.19 -48.69
CA PRO A 798 2.24 -11.21 -47.90
C PRO A 798 1.96 -11.43 -46.41
N ALA A 799 2.97 -11.87 -45.67
CA ALA A 799 3.02 -11.75 -44.22
C ALA A 799 3.58 -10.36 -43.84
N PRO A 800 3.05 -9.68 -42.80
CA PRO A 800 3.59 -8.40 -42.36
C PRO A 800 5.02 -8.58 -41.82
N SER A 801 5.93 -7.73 -42.27
CA SER A 801 7.35 -7.76 -41.92
C SER A 801 7.59 -7.28 -40.49
N SER A 802 7.99 -8.19 -39.58
CA SER A 802 8.58 -7.86 -38.28
C SER A 802 9.90 -8.63 -38.07
N ALA A 803 10.78 -8.66 -39.07
CA ALA A 803 12.09 -9.30 -38.93
C ALA A 803 12.91 -8.58 -37.85
N ARG A 804 13.19 -9.28 -36.74
CA ARG A 804 14.05 -8.79 -35.66
C ARG A 804 15.51 -9.09 -36.02
N SER A 805 16.44 -8.30 -35.48
CA SER A 805 17.89 -8.55 -35.63
C SER A 805 18.53 -8.76 -34.27
N VAL A 806 19.73 -9.34 -34.21
CA VAL A 806 20.44 -9.54 -32.94
C VAL A 806 21.81 -8.86 -32.94
N ALA A 807 22.11 -8.17 -31.84
CA ALA A 807 23.45 -7.67 -31.53
C ALA A 807 24.14 -8.66 -30.60
N ILE A 808 25.33 -9.15 -30.95
CA ILE A 808 26.06 -10.15 -30.16
C ILE A 808 27.34 -9.53 -29.59
N TYR A 809 27.54 -9.67 -28.28
CA TYR A 809 28.69 -9.24 -27.51
C TYR A 809 29.46 -10.47 -27.05
N SER A 810 30.70 -10.61 -27.50
CA SER A 810 31.54 -11.76 -27.14
C SER A 810 32.35 -11.49 -25.89
N GLY A 811 32.50 -12.50 -25.04
CA GLY A 811 33.30 -12.44 -23.82
C GLY A 811 32.61 -11.75 -22.65
N VAL A 812 31.30 -11.53 -22.71
CA VAL A 812 30.54 -10.88 -21.65
C VAL A 812 29.30 -11.69 -21.25
N ASP A 813 28.98 -11.63 -19.97
CA ASP A 813 27.76 -12.16 -19.36
C ASP A 813 26.84 -11.01 -18.97
N PHE A 814 25.54 -11.18 -19.27
CA PHE A 814 24.50 -10.28 -18.83
C PHE A 814 23.95 -10.79 -17.51
N TYR A 815 24.44 -10.21 -16.41
CA TYR A 815 24.12 -10.72 -15.09
C TYR A 815 22.66 -10.47 -14.71
N GLY A 816 21.99 -11.50 -14.22
CA GLY A 816 20.61 -11.45 -13.74
C GLY A 816 19.55 -11.39 -14.85
N SER A 817 18.30 -11.13 -14.45
CA SER A 817 17.11 -11.06 -15.32
C SER A 817 16.83 -12.33 -16.15
N ASP A 818 17.30 -13.49 -15.66
CA ASP A 818 17.08 -14.79 -16.28
C ASP A 818 15.60 -15.18 -16.26
N LEU A 819 15.07 -15.53 -17.44
CA LEU A 819 13.74 -16.13 -17.56
C LEU A 819 13.74 -17.58 -17.05
N THR A 820 14.91 -18.21 -17.00
CA THR A 820 15.10 -19.57 -16.51
C THR A 820 16.36 -19.64 -15.65
N SER A 821 16.22 -19.93 -14.36
CA SER A 821 17.34 -19.95 -13.40
C SER A 821 18.40 -21.03 -13.68
N THR A 822 18.04 -22.10 -14.39
CA THR A 822 18.95 -23.20 -14.75
C THR A 822 19.54 -23.08 -16.16
N GLY A 823 19.05 -22.13 -16.97
CA GLY A 823 19.31 -22.07 -18.40
C GLY A 823 18.67 -23.21 -19.20
N LEU A 824 18.70 -23.08 -20.53
CA LEU A 824 18.17 -24.02 -21.53
C LEU A 824 19.32 -24.56 -22.37
N GLY A 825 19.23 -25.80 -22.86
CA GLY A 825 20.24 -26.32 -23.78
C GLY A 825 20.25 -25.55 -25.09
N ALA A 826 21.43 -25.17 -25.58
CA ALA A 826 21.63 -24.63 -26.92
C ALA A 826 23.01 -25.04 -27.44
N SER A 827 23.11 -25.41 -28.72
CA SER A 827 24.36 -25.82 -29.36
C SER A 827 25.16 -24.63 -29.92
N SER A 828 24.56 -23.44 -30.00
CA SER A 828 25.21 -22.24 -30.52
C SER A 828 24.62 -20.94 -29.96
N THR A 829 25.36 -19.84 -30.09
CA THR A 829 24.88 -18.49 -29.77
C THR A 829 23.63 -18.12 -30.58
N MET A 830 23.54 -18.56 -31.84
CA MET A 830 22.40 -18.24 -32.71
C MET A 830 21.15 -19.05 -32.33
N GLU A 831 21.33 -20.30 -31.93
CA GLU A 831 20.22 -21.09 -31.37
C GLU A 831 19.71 -20.46 -30.07
N CYS A 832 20.60 -19.97 -29.21
CA CYS A 832 20.20 -19.20 -28.02
C CYS A 832 19.46 -17.91 -28.38
N ALA A 833 19.88 -17.21 -29.45
CA ALA A 833 19.16 -16.05 -29.96
C ALA A 833 17.76 -16.39 -30.48
N GLN A 834 17.58 -17.57 -31.11
CA GLN A 834 16.27 -18.06 -31.56
C GLN A 834 15.37 -18.49 -30.39
N ILE A 835 15.94 -19.18 -29.40
CA ILE A 835 15.25 -19.50 -28.14
C ILE A 835 14.77 -18.21 -27.47
N CYS A 836 15.60 -17.16 -27.47
CA CYS A 836 15.19 -15.86 -26.97
C CYS A 836 14.11 -15.21 -27.87
N ALA A 837 14.32 -15.13 -29.18
CA ALA A 837 13.39 -14.48 -30.11
C ALA A 837 11.99 -15.12 -30.14
N SER A 838 11.90 -16.43 -29.90
CA SER A 838 10.65 -17.19 -29.80
C SER A 838 9.88 -16.96 -28.49
N ASN A 839 10.48 -16.30 -27.50
CA ASN A 839 9.83 -15.92 -26.25
C ASN A 839 9.59 -14.40 -26.21
N SER A 840 8.33 -13.99 -26.20
CA SER A 840 7.95 -12.56 -26.21
C SER A 840 8.45 -11.76 -25.00
N ARG A 841 8.82 -12.43 -23.89
CA ARG A 841 9.40 -11.82 -22.70
C ARG A 841 10.93 -11.71 -22.76
N CYS A 842 11.57 -12.30 -23.77
CA CYS A 842 13.03 -12.31 -23.89
C CYS A 842 13.50 -11.18 -24.80
N SER A 843 14.29 -10.27 -24.23
CA SER A 843 14.91 -9.16 -24.94
C SER A 843 16.43 -9.31 -25.00
N HIS A 844 16.99 -10.13 -24.10
CA HIS A 844 18.43 -10.32 -23.90
C HIS A 844 18.74 -11.80 -23.71
N PHE A 845 19.96 -12.23 -23.93
CA PHE A 845 20.38 -13.58 -23.54
C PHE A 845 21.87 -13.62 -23.23
N THR A 846 22.30 -14.66 -22.51
CA THR A 846 23.70 -15.06 -22.44
C THR A 846 23.84 -16.53 -22.79
N TYR A 847 24.66 -16.82 -23.80
CA TYR A 847 25.04 -18.17 -24.17
C TYR A 847 26.40 -18.53 -23.59
N ASN A 848 26.48 -19.57 -22.77
CA ASN A 848 27.73 -20.12 -22.27
C ASN A 848 28.22 -21.23 -23.23
N ALA A 849 29.18 -20.90 -24.09
CA ALA A 849 29.69 -21.80 -25.11
C ALA A 849 30.49 -23.00 -24.56
N LYS A 850 30.91 -22.97 -23.29
CA LYS A 850 31.57 -24.12 -22.64
C LYS A 850 30.58 -25.15 -22.12
N ALA A 851 29.42 -24.68 -21.66
CA ALA A 851 28.39 -25.52 -21.06
C ALA A 851 27.28 -25.89 -22.05
N ASN A 852 27.23 -25.26 -23.24
CA ASN A 852 26.12 -25.37 -24.20
C ASN A 852 24.77 -25.00 -23.55
N VAL A 853 24.79 -23.97 -22.71
CA VAL A 853 23.61 -23.48 -21.98
C VAL A 853 23.31 -22.03 -22.41
N CYS A 854 22.08 -21.82 -22.84
CA CYS A 854 21.46 -20.55 -23.11
C CYS A 854 20.73 -20.05 -21.86
N PHE A 855 20.92 -18.79 -21.52
CA PHE A 855 20.19 -18.09 -20.49
C PHE A 855 19.37 -16.98 -21.16
N PRO A 856 18.11 -17.24 -21.54
CA PRO A 856 17.20 -16.21 -22.04
C PRO A 856 16.85 -15.25 -20.91
N LYS A 857 16.81 -13.96 -21.20
CA LYS A 857 16.66 -12.89 -20.20
C LYS A 857 15.67 -11.83 -20.68
N TYR A 858 14.92 -11.25 -19.74
CA TYR A 858 14.02 -10.13 -20.04
C TYR A 858 14.70 -8.76 -19.93
N GLY A 859 15.99 -8.75 -19.61
CA GLY A 859 16.83 -7.57 -19.42
C GLY A 859 18.25 -7.98 -19.03
N TYR A 860 19.04 -7.05 -18.49
CA TYR A 860 20.29 -7.36 -17.81
C TYR A 860 20.54 -6.31 -16.72
N GLY A 861 21.11 -6.72 -15.58
CA GLY A 861 21.42 -5.80 -14.49
C GLY A 861 22.78 -5.13 -14.66
N ARG A 862 23.81 -5.91 -15.01
CA ARG A 862 25.16 -5.43 -15.30
C ARG A 862 25.85 -6.31 -16.34
N VAL A 863 26.92 -5.79 -16.93
CA VAL A 863 27.73 -6.50 -17.92
C VAL A 863 29.03 -6.95 -17.26
N GLU A 864 29.19 -8.27 -17.11
CA GLU A 864 30.40 -8.87 -16.56
C GLU A 864 31.27 -9.47 -17.66
N GLN A 865 32.59 -9.45 -17.46
CA GLN A 865 33.50 -10.14 -18.39
C GLN A 865 33.55 -11.63 -18.06
N PHE A 866 33.10 -12.45 -19.00
CA PHE A 866 33.10 -13.90 -18.86
C PHE A 866 33.62 -14.57 -20.14
N ARG A 867 34.82 -15.13 -20.08
CA ARG A 867 35.48 -15.75 -21.22
C ARG A 867 34.71 -17.01 -21.65
N GLY A 868 34.12 -16.96 -22.84
CA GLY A 868 33.29 -18.03 -23.41
C GLY A 868 31.78 -17.78 -23.29
N ALA A 869 31.37 -16.65 -22.70
CA ALA A 869 29.99 -16.17 -22.83
C ALA A 869 29.83 -15.34 -24.10
N HIS A 870 28.69 -15.51 -24.77
CA HIS A 870 28.22 -14.65 -25.84
C HIS A 870 26.85 -14.13 -25.43
N SER A 871 26.77 -12.84 -25.12
CA SER A 871 25.51 -12.21 -24.77
C SER A 871 24.90 -11.50 -25.97
N GLY A 872 23.58 -11.43 -26.04
CA GLY A 872 22.94 -10.75 -27.16
C GLY A 872 21.68 -10.00 -26.78
N ILE A 873 21.36 -9.00 -27.61
CA ILE A 873 20.19 -8.13 -27.50
C ILE A 873 19.35 -8.30 -28.76
N ILE A 874 18.05 -8.57 -28.57
CA ILE A 874 17.08 -8.61 -29.66
C ILE A 874 16.68 -7.18 -30.02
N LEU A 875 16.95 -6.79 -31.27
CA LEU A 875 16.70 -5.45 -31.80
C LEU A 875 15.47 -5.46 -32.72
N TYR A 876 14.55 -4.56 -32.44
CA TYR A 876 13.40 -4.27 -33.30
C TYR A 876 13.80 -3.37 -34.49
N PRO A 877 12.98 -3.32 -35.56
CA PRO A 877 13.23 -2.42 -36.69
C PRO A 877 13.47 -0.98 -36.22
N GLY A 878 14.56 -0.36 -36.68
CA GLY A 878 14.95 1.00 -36.32
C GLY A 878 15.88 1.13 -35.11
N GLN A 879 16.10 0.06 -34.33
CA GLN A 879 17.03 0.09 -33.19
C GLN A 879 18.48 -0.17 -33.61
N SER A 880 19.41 0.59 -33.03
CA SER A 880 20.85 0.38 -33.13
C SER A 880 21.38 -0.44 -31.95
N ALA A 881 22.47 -1.19 -32.17
CA ALA A 881 23.12 -1.94 -31.10
C ALA A 881 23.76 -0.95 -30.10
N PRO A 882 23.44 -1.03 -28.79
CA PRO A 882 24.03 -0.14 -27.80
C PRO A 882 25.53 -0.42 -27.61
N VAL A 883 26.31 0.61 -27.30
CA VAL A 883 27.70 0.43 -26.86
C VAL A 883 27.68 0.11 -25.37
N LEU A 884 28.12 -1.09 -24.99
CA LEU A 884 28.10 -1.53 -23.61
C LEU A 884 29.45 -1.30 -22.93
N ARG A 885 29.42 -1.03 -21.63
CA ARG A 885 30.61 -0.93 -20.79
C ARG A 885 30.47 -1.89 -19.61
N ASP A 886 31.56 -2.58 -19.27
CA ASP A 886 31.62 -3.33 -18.02
C ASP A 886 31.79 -2.39 -16.81
N ASP A 887 31.70 -2.94 -15.60
CA ASP A 887 31.87 -2.19 -14.34
C ASP A 887 33.25 -1.52 -14.18
N LYS A 888 34.19 -1.81 -15.08
CA LYS A 888 35.55 -1.21 -15.14
C LYS A 888 35.69 -0.22 -16.30
N GLY A 889 34.58 0.15 -16.95
CA GLY A 889 34.53 1.13 -18.04
C GLY A 889 35.03 0.63 -19.39
N ARG A 890 35.37 -0.66 -19.53
CA ARG A 890 35.86 -1.24 -20.79
C ARG A 890 34.71 -1.44 -21.76
N VAL A 891 34.90 -0.98 -22.99
CA VAL A 891 33.88 -1.05 -24.05
C VAL A 891 33.78 -2.49 -24.57
N ALA A 892 32.56 -3.04 -24.57
CA ALA A 892 32.22 -4.26 -25.27
C ALA A 892 31.56 -3.90 -26.61
N THR A 893 32.24 -4.21 -27.71
CA THR A 893 31.76 -3.91 -29.06
C THR A 893 30.88 -5.05 -29.58
N ALA A 894 29.67 -4.72 -30.04
CA ALA A 894 28.76 -5.68 -30.65
C ALA A 894 29.21 -6.06 -32.07
N THR A 895 29.04 -7.34 -32.44
CA THR A 895 28.97 -7.74 -33.85
C THR A 895 27.49 -7.82 -34.22
N ARG A 896 27.06 -7.07 -35.26
CA ARG A 896 25.70 -7.16 -35.78
C ARG A 896 25.62 -8.42 -36.63
N THR A 897 24.78 -9.37 -36.23
CA THR A 897 24.80 -10.69 -36.85
C THR A 897 23.37 -11.17 -37.04
N SER A 898 22.90 -11.01 -38.28
CA SER A 898 21.77 -11.75 -38.85
C SER A 898 20.35 -11.40 -38.36
N GLN A 899 19.37 -11.67 -39.22
CA GLN A 899 17.95 -11.64 -38.89
C GLN A 899 17.57 -12.89 -38.08
N VAL A 900 16.70 -12.71 -37.10
CA VAL A 900 16.10 -13.78 -36.30
C VAL A 900 14.58 -13.67 -36.43
N TYR A 901 13.94 -14.82 -36.67
CA TYR A 901 12.51 -14.95 -36.95
C TYR A 901 11.77 -15.49 -35.74
#